data_AF-A0A1D2MKG4-F1
#
_entry.id   AF-A0A1D2MKG4-F1
#
_cell.length_a   1.000
_cell.length_b   1.000
_cell.length_c   1.000
_cell.angle_alpha   90.00
_cell.angle_beta   90.00
_cell.angle_gamma   90.00
#
_symmetry.space_group_name_H-M   'P 1'
#
loop_
_entity.id
_entity.type
_entity.pdbx_description
1 polymer ?
#
loop_
_entity_poly.entity_id
_entity_poly.type
_entity_poly.pdbx_seq_one_letter_code
_entity_poly.pdbx_strand_id
1 'polypeptide(L)'
;MSGGLKMLSGSDMSPSKDNLIISSLEDVHITSDEVNMDISVEISSKNGGGPDNKESHQKPNKDKVGIQSSPHLDDVTVTQQKNLINNGSLRNKEQQQQQKKKQQQYNPFLVAQPPSLTMSKGRDEKVQLDREEHNSVIGHEVIDGNNGTATTEGPMVVEVDPVMDELDRRSCCESERSRLDRIMRKKQDERSAEFSRMQSKFRLEGDNKLILNLGWEELVQALQKRELTATAVLEAYKAKALDATLKYNNITDFIPQATQWAKELDSLPEPKGPLHGIPFCVKDDTNVEGLDTTLGYAKRLYQPATETAVLVRTMMDLGAIPFCKTNVPQTLFTYGSDNPVFGCTVNATNPKLSPGGSSSGTGSLVGAHGCMFGTGTDIGGSLRIPAHFNGVASIKPTVGRLSNMGIVSSLPNLVGLTAVPGVIGKTPSVVTTVFKGISENLRQHKYDPQVPPVPWADEIFKSKEKLRIGYFYSLPYFPAMGDTQEVVQRAVSSLESLGHTLVPFTLPDQYSYMRTIGRFLLADHSRHFNKSWKGERIAKSVALAYLGSWIPVSLQKMIGSMMNCRIFPFLYSKRTSVLFGAGACSSTDLWDAQGDKVKVTEQILEEWNRLNLNAVICPLFPFPAPPVNLPGLLPTAVVYAMIWNLVDFPAGMVPFGRESGKNIDSYDDEGDNALKMAKKGIKESIGAPIGVQVVSLPFKEEVVLRVMCELEKFSYKH
;
A
#
# COMPACT_ATOMS: atom_id res chain seq x y z
N MET A 1 56.06 30.12 28.72
CA MET A 1 56.21 29.29 29.94
C MET A 1 55.04 28.33 29.94
N SER A 2 55.14 27.01 30.09
CA SER A 2 56.25 26.03 30.20
C SER A 2 55.56 24.68 30.00
N GLY A 3 55.88 23.79 29.05
CA GLY A 3 57.14 23.14 28.65
C GLY A 3 56.75 21.69 28.23
N GLY A 4 57.51 20.91 27.48
CA GLY A 4 58.82 21.11 26.86
C GLY A 4 59.05 20.16 25.69
N LEU A 5 60.14 20.37 24.95
CA LEU A 5 60.50 19.66 23.71
C LEU A 5 60.99 18.22 23.93
N LYS A 6 60.88 17.39 22.89
CA LYS A 6 62.08 16.77 22.28
C LYS A 6 61.88 16.43 20.78
N MET A 7 62.82 16.88 19.97
CA MET A 7 63.01 16.49 18.55
C MET A 7 64.12 15.42 18.42
N LEU A 8 64.19 14.79 17.24
CA LEU A 8 65.36 14.25 16.48
C LEU A 8 64.81 13.19 15.47
N SER A 9 65.29 12.96 14.23
CA SER A 9 66.06 13.74 13.24
C SER A 9 66.33 12.86 11.98
N GLY A 10 66.36 13.45 10.77
CA GLY A 10 66.86 12.85 9.49
C GLY A 10 65.80 12.83 8.37
N SER A 11 65.96 13.50 7.21
CA SER A 11 66.89 13.31 6.06
C SER A 11 66.64 11.98 5.31
N ASP A 12 66.42 11.91 3.98
CA ASP A 12 66.85 12.81 2.89
C ASP A 12 66.04 12.70 1.55
N MET A 13 66.20 13.72 0.70
CA MET A 13 66.22 13.76 -0.80
C MET A 13 65.17 13.05 -1.72
N SER A 14 64.23 13.89 -2.23
CA SER A 14 64.06 14.29 -3.66
C SER A 14 63.63 13.31 -4.81
N PRO A 15 63.07 13.81 -5.94
CA PRO A 15 62.33 13.00 -6.93
C PRO A 15 62.89 12.98 -8.37
N SER A 16 62.28 12.14 -9.22
CA SER A 16 62.30 12.23 -10.69
C SER A 16 61.01 11.61 -11.26
N LYS A 17 60.63 11.75 -12.52
CA LYS A 17 60.52 12.87 -13.50
C LYS A 17 60.13 12.20 -14.83
N ASP A 18 59.15 12.79 -15.52
CA ASP A 18 58.96 12.84 -16.97
C ASP A 18 58.82 11.53 -17.80
N ASN A 19 57.68 11.40 -18.50
CA ASN A 19 57.68 11.34 -19.97
C ASN A 19 56.32 11.68 -20.60
N LEU A 20 56.35 12.41 -21.72
CA LEU A 20 55.21 12.83 -22.54
C LEU A 20 54.89 11.80 -23.64
N ILE A 21 53.63 11.79 -24.14
CA ILE A 21 53.29 11.71 -25.59
C ILE A 21 52.07 12.62 -25.87
N ILE A 22 51.96 13.13 -27.10
CA ILE A 22 51.11 14.25 -27.58
C ILE A 22 50.07 13.80 -28.64
N SER A 23 48.88 14.41 -28.65
CA SER A 23 48.06 14.77 -29.84
C SER A 23 46.76 15.47 -29.39
N SER A 24 46.51 16.78 -29.60
CA SER A 24 46.02 17.44 -30.85
C SER A 24 44.69 16.84 -31.35
N LEU A 25 43.58 17.54 -31.60
CA LEU A 25 43.29 18.94 -31.99
C LEU A 25 41.98 19.39 -31.25
N GLU A 26 41.36 20.58 -31.35
CA GLU A 26 41.57 21.84 -32.10
C GLU A 26 40.82 23.01 -31.39
N ASP A 27 41.07 24.29 -31.75
CA ASP A 27 40.39 25.48 -31.20
C ASP A 27 39.38 26.10 -32.20
N VAL A 28 38.29 26.69 -31.70
CA VAL A 28 37.42 27.60 -32.47
C VAL A 28 37.16 28.88 -31.69
N HIS A 29 37.69 30.01 -32.19
CA HIS A 29 37.29 31.35 -31.75
C HIS A 29 35.90 31.73 -32.29
N ILE A 30 35.14 32.47 -31.49
CA ILE A 30 34.01 33.28 -31.97
C ILE A 30 34.21 34.70 -31.46
N THR A 31 34.22 35.65 -32.39
CA THR A 31 34.35 37.09 -32.16
C THR A 31 33.00 37.74 -31.92
N SER A 32 32.98 38.77 -31.07
CA SER A 32 31.90 39.75 -30.98
C SER A 32 31.92 40.70 -32.19
N ASP A 33 30.76 41.11 -32.69
CA ASP A 33 30.59 42.45 -33.28
C ASP A 33 29.12 42.90 -33.20
N GLU A 34 28.92 44.20 -33.02
CA GLU A 34 27.63 44.87 -32.90
C GLU A 34 27.14 45.39 -34.27
N VAL A 35 25.81 45.51 -34.46
CA VAL A 35 25.23 46.50 -35.38
C VAL A 35 24.02 47.16 -34.74
N ASN A 36 24.14 48.46 -34.46
CA ASN A 36 23.02 49.36 -34.16
C ASN A 36 22.31 49.82 -35.44
N MET A 37 21.02 50.12 -35.36
CA MET A 37 20.48 51.38 -35.92
C MET A 37 19.11 51.76 -35.32
N ASP A 38 19.03 53.01 -34.85
CA ASP A 38 17.84 53.71 -34.35
C ASP A 38 16.83 54.04 -35.49
N ILE A 39 15.60 54.56 -35.26
CA ILE A 39 15.26 55.95 -34.89
C ILE A 39 13.73 55.99 -34.56
N SER A 40 13.32 56.29 -33.31
CA SER A 40 12.74 57.58 -32.79
C SER A 40 11.28 57.90 -33.21
N VAL A 41 10.42 58.67 -32.50
CA VAL A 41 10.33 59.36 -31.17
C VAL A 41 8.83 59.78 -30.98
N GLU A 42 8.19 59.74 -29.79
CA GLU A 42 7.78 60.85 -28.85
C GLU A 42 7.01 60.18 -27.66
N ILE A 43 7.19 60.44 -26.34
CA ILE A 43 7.15 61.68 -25.51
C ILE A 43 5.69 62.21 -25.38
N SER A 44 5.03 62.45 -24.21
CA SER A 44 5.40 62.39 -22.77
C SER A 44 4.17 62.16 -21.85
N SER A 45 4.41 61.69 -20.60
CA SER A 45 4.00 62.23 -19.27
C SER A 45 2.57 62.78 -18.98
N LYS A 46 2.00 62.82 -17.75
CA LYS A 46 2.40 62.41 -16.37
C LYS A 46 1.17 62.42 -15.42
N ASN A 47 1.22 61.60 -14.35
CA ASN A 47 0.62 61.76 -13.00
C ASN A 47 -0.86 62.18 -12.75
N GLY A 48 -1.57 61.38 -11.92
CA GLY A 48 -1.94 61.84 -10.56
C GLY A 48 -3.42 61.77 -10.10
N GLY A 49 -3.67 61.06 -8.98
CA GLY A 49 -4.74 61.38 -8.01
C GLY A 49 -6.10 60.65 -8.11
N GLY A 50 -6.55 60.03 -7.00
CA GLY A 50 -7.97 59.74 -6.72
C GLY A 50 -8.58 60.81 -5.80
N PRO A 51 -9.68 60.57 -5.03
CA PRO A 51 -10.46 59.33 -4.88
C PRO A 51 -12.02 59.52 -4.84
N ASP A 52 -12.72 58.43 -4.50
CA ASP A 52 -14.02 58.34 -3.77
C ASP A 52 -15.40 58.71 -4.36
N ASN A 53 -16.40 58.03 -3.77
CA ASN A 53 -17.88 58.13 -3.87
C ASN A 53 -18.52 57.68 -5.20
N LYS A 54 -19.51 56.78 -5.28
CA LYS A 54 -20.65 56.29 -4.46
C LYS A 54 -21.97 56.63 -5.16
N GLU A 55 -22.79 55.59 -5.35
CA GLU A 55 -24.27 55.59 -5.27
C GLU A 55 -25.04 56.77 -5.92
N SER A 56 -25.79 56.52 -7.01
CA SER A 56 -27.23 56.16 -6.89
C SER A 56 -28.04 56.19 -8.20
N HIS A 57 -28.97 55.23 -8.27
CA HIS A 57 -30.33 55.27 -8.82
C HIS A 57 -30.77 56.00 -10.13
N GLN A 58 -31.52 55.19 -10.90
CA GLN A 58 -32.80 55.49 -11.60
C GLN A 58 -32.82 56.08 -13.03
N LYS A 59 -33.22 55.18 -13.95
CA LYS A 59 -34.20 55.32 -15.06
C LYS A 59 -35.10 56.58 -15.04
N PRO A 60 -35.65 57.08 -16.19
CA PRO A 60 -36.10 56.25 -17.33
C PRO A 60 -35.94 56.75 -18.78
N ASN A 61 -35.73 55.76 -19.66
CA ASN A 61 -36.24 55.54 -21.02
C ASN A 61 -37.22 56.58 -21.67
N LYS A 62 -36.95 56.95 -22.94
CA LYS A 62 -37.97 56.97 -24.03
C LYS A 62 -37.39 57.21 -25.44
N ASP A 63 -37.89 56.43 -26.41
CA ASP A 63 -38.16 56.75 -27.84
C ASP A 63 -36.98 57.15 -28.78
N LYS A 64 -36.90 56.76 -30.08
CA LYS A 64 -37.78 55.94 -30.97
C LYS A 64 -37.10 55.59 -32.32
N VAL A 65 -37.55 54.51 -32.98
CA VAL A 65 -37.55 54.23 -34.46
C VAL A 65 -36.18 54.04 -35.18
N GLY A 66 -35.98 53.09 -36.11
CA GLY A 66 -36.82 51.95 -36.53
C GLY A 66 -36.26 51.07 -37.68
N ILE A 67 -36.55 49.75 -37.59
CA ILE A 67 -37.18 48.83 -38.58
C ILE A 67 -36.49 48.50 -39.94
N GLN A 68 -36.08 47.22 -40.08
CA GLN A 68 -36.35 46.22 -41.17
C GLN A 68 -35.61 44.90 -40.79
N SER A 69 -36.05 43.65 -41.00
CA SER A 69 -37.32 43.03 -41.45
C SER A 69 -37.43 41.55 -40.97
N SER A 70 -38.66 41.01 -40.88
CA SER A 70 -39.10 39.67 -40.33
C SER A 70 -38.76 38.42 -41.21
N PRO A 71 -39.15 37.13 -40.89
CA PRO A 71 -40.16 36.63 -39.92
C PRO A 71 -39.90 35.34 -39.06
N HIS A 72 -40.68 35.24 -37.96
CA HIS A 72 -41.29 34.05 -37.29
C HIS A 72 -40.57 32.70 -37.06
N LEU A 73 -40.46 32.31 -35.77
CA LEU A 73 -41.17 31.14 -35.18
C LEU A 73 -41.03 31.10 -33.64
N ASP A 74 -42.08 31.48 -32.92
CA ASP A 74 -42.15 31.40 -31.44
C ASP A 74 -43.56 30.92 -31.03
N ASP A 75 -43.73 29.60 -30.77
CA ASP A 75 -44.88 29.07 -30.00
C ASP A 75 -44.70 27.64 -29.44
N VAL A 76 -43.46 27.22 -29.12
CA VAL A 76 -43.15 25.83 -28.68
C VAL A 76 -42.45 25.75 -27.32
N THR A 77 -41.74 26.81 -26.91
CA THR A 77 -40.79 26.80 -25.79
C THR A 77 -41.43 26.87 -24.39
N VAL A 78 -42.64 27.42 -24.24
CA VAL A 78 -43.30 27.57 -22.92
C VAL A 78 -43.95 26.27 -22.42
N THR A 79 -44.41 25.40 -23.35
CA THR A 79 -45.10 24.15 -23.00
C THR A 79 -44.12 23.04 -22.61
N GLN A 80 -42.94 22.98 -23.23
CA GLN A 80 -41.94 21.96 -22.93
C GLN A 80 -41.27 22.14 -21.55
N GLN A 81 -40.98 23.39 -21.13
CA GLN A 81 -40.40 23.63 -19.79
C GLN A 81 -41.37 23.25 -18.65
N LYS A 82 -42.68 23.54 -18.78
CA LYS A 82 -43.67 23.13 -17.77
C LYS A 82 -43.80 21.61 -17.65
N ASN A 83 -43.73 20.88 -18.77
CA ASN A 83 -43.79 19.42 -18.77
C ASN A 83 -42.52 18.76 -18.18
N LEU A 84 -41.34 19.36 -18.37
CA LEU A 84 -40.09 18.88 -17.75
C LEU A 84 -40.12 19.06 -16.22
N ILE A 85 -40.59 20.21 -15.73
CA ILE A 85 -40.68 20.50 -14.28
C ILE A 85 -41.69 19.57 -13.59
N ASN A 86 -42.86 19.36 -14.20
CA ASN A 86 -43.88 18.45 -13.65
C ASN A 86 -43.41 16.99 -13.64
N ASN A 87 -42.76 16.51 -14.71
CA ASN A 87 -42.23 15.15 -14.78
C ASN A 87 -41.04 14.90 -13.83
N GLY A 88 -40.27 15.94 -13.49
CA GLY A 88 -39.27 15.88 -12.42
C GLY A 88 -39.89 15.81 -11.03
N SER A 89 -40.96 16.59 -10.78
CA SER A 89 -41.70 16.57 -9.52
C SER A 89 -42.37 15.22 -9.23
N LEU A 90 -42.96 14.59 -10.25
CA LEU A 90 -43.57 13.26 -10.13
C LEU A 90 -42.55 12.17 -9.83
N ARG A 91 -41.43 12.11 -10.57
CA ARG A 91 -40.35 11.13 -10.31
C ARG A 91 -39.73 11.28 -8.92
N ASN A 92 -39.55 12.51 -8.43
CA ASN A 92 -39.06 12.74 -7.07
C ASN A 92 -40.07 12.27 -6.01
N LYS A 93 -41.39 12.39 -6.23
CA LYS A 93 -42.40 11.87 -5.31
C LYS A 93 -42.47 10.34 -5.31
N GLU A 94 -42.31 9.69 -6.45
CA GLU A 94 -42.25 8.22 -6.55
C GLU A 94 -40.99 7.67 -5.88
N GLN A 95 -39.82 8.28 -6.10
CA GLN A 95 -38.58 7.91 -5.43
C GLN A 95 -38.65 8.14 -3.91
N GLN A 96 -39.26 9.24 -3.45
CA GLN A 96 -39.49 9.47 -2.02
C GLN A 96 -40.52 8.50 -1.41
N GLN A 97 -41.54 8.04 -2.16
CA GLN A 97 -42.44 6.99 -1.70
C GLN A 97 -41.75 5.61 -1.65
N GLN A 98 -40.87 5.28 -2.60
CA GLN A 98 -40.07 4.06 -2.54
C GLN A 98 -39.06 4.10 -1.38
N GLN A 99 -38.42 5.25 -1.12
CA GLN A 99 -37.56 5.43 0.05
C GLN A 99 -38.35 5.34 1.36
N LYS A 100 -39.56 5.93 1.46
CA LYS A 100 -40.43 5.78 2.64
C LYS A 100 -40.88 4.33 2.86
N LYS A 101 -41.22 3.59 1.80
CA LYS A 101 -41.52 2.15 1.91
C LYS A 101 -40.31 1.33 2.36
N LYS A 102 -39.09 1.65 1.92
CA LYS A 102 -37.86 1.01 2.41
C LYS A 102 -37.51 1.40 3.86
N GLN A 103 -37.74 2.65 4.27
CA GLN A 103 -37.51 3.12 5.64
C GLN A 103 -38.54 2.58 6.65
N GLN A 104 -39.79 2.36 6.24
CA GLN A 104 -40.80 1.68 7.09
C GLN A 104 -40.49 0.20 7.34
N GLN A 105 -39.53 -0.39 6.63
CA GLN A 105 -39.12 -1.78 6.82
C GLN A 105 -37.93 -1.95 7.78
N TYR A 106 -37.30 -0.86 8.25
CA TYR A 106 -36.16 -0.89 9.18
C TYR A 106 -36.11 0.31 10.15
N ASN A 107 -36.59 0.13 11.39
CA ASN A 107 -35.91 0.63 12.59
C ASN A 107 -36.33 -0.21 13.82
N PRO A 108 -35.44 -0.51 14.80
CA PRO A 108 -35.65 -1.60 15.75
C PRO A 108 -36.09 -1.17 17.16
N PHE A 109 -36.46 -2.18 17.97
CA PHE A 109 -36.71 -2.17 19.42
C PHE A 109 -37.89 -1.34 19.95
N LEU A 110 -39.00 -2.05 20.21
CA LEU A 110 -39.86 -1.82 21.37
C LEU A 110 -39.99 -3.12 22.16
N VAL A 111 -40.07 -3.01 23.49
CA VAL A 111 -39.91 -4.11 24.45
C VAL A 111 -41.15 -5.03 24.48
N ALA A 112 -40.93 -6.34 24.40
CA ALA A 112 -41.90 -7.36 24.81
C ALA A 112 -41.18 -8.55 25.47
N GLN A 113 -41.65 -8.99 26.64
CA GLN A 113 -41.12 -10.15 27.34
C GLN A 113 -41.59 -11.47 26.67
N PRO A 114 -40.81 -12.57 26.76
CA PRO A 114 -41.29 -13.87 26.31
C PRO A 114 -42.38 -14.41 27.27
N PRO A 115 -43.44 -15.07 26.76
CA PRO A 115 -44.52 -15.59 27.59
C PRO A 115 -44.10 -16.83 28.38
N SER A 116 -44.62 -16.93 29.60
CA SER A 116 -44.56 -18.14 30.42
C SER A 116 -45.38 -19.28 29.83
N LEU A 117 -44.81 -20.47 29.73
CA LEU A 117 -45.53 -21.72 29.52
C LEU A 117 -45.21 -22.70 30.65
N THR A 118 -46.19 -22.87 31.53
CA THR A 118 -46.22 -23.85 32.61
C THR A 118 -46.61 -25.25 32.11
N MET A 119 -46.28 -26.27 32.92
CA MET A 119 -46.64 -27.71 32.89
C MET A 119 -45.40 -28.59 32.66
N SER A 120 -45.10 -29.62 33.45
CA SER A 120 -45.76 -30.14 34.67
C SER A 120 -44.74 -30.89 35.55
N LYS A 121 -45.03 -31.05 36.85
CA LYS A 121 -44.18 -31.78 37.80
C LYS A 121 -44.04 -33.27 37.42
N GLY A 122 -42.81 -33.80 37.45
CA GLY A 122 -42.47 -35.23 37.36
C GLY A 122 -41.20 -35.51 38.17
N ARG A 123 -41.26 -36.53 39.04
CA ARG A 123 -40.37 -36.77 40.18
C ARG A 123 -38.93 -37.19 39.83
N ASP A 124 -38.02 -36.80 40.72
CA ASP A 124 -36.91 -37.56 41.30
C ASP A 124 -36.28 -38.73 40.53
N GLU A 125 -34.96 -38.66 40.30
CA GLU A 125 -34.05 -39.70 40.81
C GLU A 125 -32.62 -39.17 41.01
N LYS A 126 -31.94 -39.63 42.07
CA LYS A 126 -30.54 -39.32 42.38
C LYS A 126 -29.63 -40.37 41.75
N VAL A 127 -28.56 -39.97 41.07
CA VAL A 127 -27.30 -40.74 41.07
C VAL A 127 -26.12 -39.80 41.26
N GLN A 128 -25.27 -40.17 42.21
CA GLN A 128 -24.00 -39.55 42.58
C GLN A 128 -22.90 -40.47 42.02
N LEU A 129 -21.90 -39.93 41.32
CA LEU A 129 -20.74 -40.70 40.87
C LEU A 129 -19.45 -39.90 41.06
N ASP A 130 -18.48 -40.57 41.65
CA ASP A 130 -17.22 -40.01 42.13
C ASP A 130 -16.16 -39.87 41.03
N ARG A 131 -15.09 -39.14 41.36
CA ARG A 131 -13.84 -39.13 40.60
C ARG A 131 -12.97 -40.28 41.06
N GLU A 132 -12.52 -41.12 40.14
CA GLU A 132 -11.36 -41.98 40.36
C GLU A 132 -10.19 -41.54 39.47
N GLU A 133 -9.00 -41.47 40.07
CA GLU A 133 -7.73 -41.31 39.37
C GLU A 133 -7.30 -42.66 38.79
N HIS A 134 -6.69 -42.66 37.60
CA HIS A 134 -5.94 -43.81 37.10
C HIS A 134 -4.56 -43.37 36.59
N ASN A 135 -3.54 -43.69 37.40
CA ASN A 135 -2.17 -43.80 36.93
C ASN A 135 -2.01 -45.11 36.14
N SER A 136 -1.28 -45.07 35.02
CA SER A 136 -0.70 -46.28 34.43
C SER A 136 0.73 -45.99 33.98
N VAL A 137 1.67 -46.81 34.44
CA VAL A 137 3.11 -46.70 34.18
C VAL A 137 3.59 -47.95 33.45
N ILE A 138 3.98 -47.81 32.19
CA ILE A 138 4.86 -48.70 31.41
C ILE A 138 5.55 -47.78 30.37
N GLY A 139 6.86 -47.77 30.12
CA GLY A 139 7.96 -48.62 30.59
C GLY A 139 8.72 -49.24 29.41
N HIS A 140 9.81 -48.62 28.96
CA HIS A 140 10.89 -49.12 28.06
C HIS A 140 11.69 -47.88 27.60
N GLU A 141 13.00 -47.85 27.40
CA GLU A 141 14.17 -48.60 27.85
C GLU A 141 15.34 -47.79 27.26
N VAL A 142 16.39 -47.53 28.03
CA VAL A 142 17.51 -46.66 27.60
C VAL A 142 18.64 -47.54 27.08
N ILE A 143 19.15 -47.24 25.88
CA ILE A 143 20.43 -47.74 25.40
C ILE A 143 21.38 -46.55 25.29
N ASP A 144 22.44 -46.56 26.11
CA ASP A 144 23.48 -45.54 26.12
C ASP A 144 24.47 -45.74 24.95
N GLY A 145 24.90 -44.63 24.33
CA GLY A 145 25.60 -44.66 23.03
C GLY A 145 26.48 -43.44 22.73
N ASN A 146 27.08 -42.88 23.79
CA ASN A 146 28.20 -41.92 23.87
C ASN A 146 28.65 -41.06 22.65
N ASN A 147 28.76 -39.74 22.93
CA ASN A 147 29.64 -38.72 22.33
C ASN A 147 29.44 -38.20 20.89
N GLY A 148 29.02 -36.94 20.80
CA GLY A 148 29.10 -36.08 19.62
C GLY A 148 28.67 -34.63 19.94
N THR A 149 29.53 -33.84 20.59
CA THR A 149 29.20 -32.48 21.05
C THR A 149 28.96 -31.50 19.90
N ALA A 150 27.73 -30.99 19.78
CA ALA A 150 27.39 -29.81 18.99
C ALA A 150 26.34 -28.98 19.74
N THR A 151 26.77 -27.91 20.42
CA THR A 151 25.88 -26.99 21.13
C THR A 151 25.13 -26.09 20.15
N THR A 152 23.93 -26.52 19.75
CA THR A 152 22.98 -25.65 19.06
C THR A 152 22.26 -24.77 20.07
N GLU A 153 22.71 -23.52 20.22
CA GLU A 153 21.90 -22.51 20.89
C GLU A 153 20.60 -22.30 20.09
N GLY A 154 19.46 -22.69 20.67
CA GLY A 154 18.15 -22.39 20.13
C GLY A 154 17.90 -20.87 20.13
N PRO A 155 17.02 -20.35 19.26
CA PRO A 155 16.73 -18.92 19.23
C PRO A 155 16.16 -18.50 20.58
N MET A 156 16.86 -17.60 21.27
CA MET A 156 16.37 -16.99 22.51
C MET A 156 14.98 -16.40 22.29
N VAL A 157 13.98 -17.00 22.94
CA VAL A 157 12.70 -16.35 23.16
C VAL A 157 12.98 -15.19 24.09
N VAL A 158 13.14 -13.99 23.51
CA VAL A 158 13.07 -12.76 24.28
C VAL A 158 11.63 -12.63 24.76
N GLU A 159 11.38 -13.13 25.97
CA GLU A 159 10.19 -12.78 26.74
C GLU A 159 10.14 -11.26 26.88
N VAL A 160 8.96 -10.70 26.61
CA VAL A 160 8.76 -9.26 26.70
C VAL A 160 8.49 -8.93 28.17
N ASP A 161 9.28 -8.00 28.71
CA ASP A 161 9.34 -7.55 30.10
C ASP A 161 8.02 -7.61 30.92
N PRO A 162 8.06 -8.01 32.21
CA PRO A 162 6.89 -7.98 33.11
C PRO A 162 6.21 -6.60 33.19
N VAL A 163 6.95 -5.53 32.92
CA VAL A 163 6.47 -4.13 32.90
C VAL A 163 5.31 -3.92 31.92
N MET A 164 5.26 -4.67 30.81
CA MET A 164 4.17 -4.59 29.84
C MET A 164 2.85 -5.15 30.39
N ASP A 165 2.91 -6.17 31.25
CA ASP A 165 1.71 -6.78 31.82
C ASP A 165 1.20 -6.01 33.05
N GLU A 166 2.06 -5.26 33.74
CA GLU A 166 1.68 -4.45 34.90
C GLU A 166 0.99 -3.12 34.55
N LEU A 167 1.34 -2.51 33.41
CA LEU A 167 0.68 -1.30 32.91
C LEU A 167 -0.74 -1.56 32.36
N ASP A 168 -1.00 -2.74 31.79
CA ASP A 168 -2.30 -3.08 31.18
C ASP A 168 -3.40 -3.39 32.22
N ARG A 169 -3.02 -3.83 33.43
CA ARG A 169 -3.96 -4.23 34.51
C ARG A 169 -4.89 -3.10 35.02
N ARG A 170 -4.63 -1.84 34.70
CA ARG A 170 -5.27 -0.69 35.39
C ARG A 170 -6.45 -0.01 34.68
N SER A 171 -6.92 -0.43 33.49
CA SER A 171 -8.11 0.22 32.87
C SER A 171 -9.06 -0.60 31.97
N CYS A 172 -8.93 -1.93 31.86
CA CYS A 172 -9.99 -2.76 31.28
C CYS A 172 -10.01 -4.19 31.82
N CYS A 173 -11.22 -4.67 32.09
CA CYS A 173 -11.59 -6.05 32.43
C CYS A 173 -10.66 -7.15 31.88
N GLU A 174 -9.98 -7.84 32.79
CA GLU A 174 -9.30 -9.12 32.60
C GLU A 174 -10.20 -10.18 31.92
N SER A 175 -11.52 -10.10 32.15
CA SER A 175 -12.53 -10.93 31.48
C SER A 175 -12.65 -10.69 29.97
N GLU A 176 -12.39 -9.48 29.46
CA GLU A 176 -12.47 -9.17 28.02
C GLU A 176 -11.22 -9.65 27.28
N ARG A 177 -10.02 -9.41 27.83
CA ARG A 177 -8.76 -9.96 27.28
C ARG A 177 -8.81 -11.50 27.29
N SER A 178 -9.34 -12.10 28.35
CA SER A 178 -9.60 -13.55 28.43
C SER A 178 -10.65 -14.05 27.43
N ARG A 179 -11.68 -13.25 27.11
CA ARG A 179 -12.69 -13.58 26.09
C ARG A 179 -12.07 -13.58 24.70
N LEU A 180 -11.30 -12.53 24.37
CA LEU A 180 -10.62 -12.40 23.08
C LEU A 180 -9.55 -13.48 22.90
N ASP A 181 -8.80 -13.83 23.95
CA ASP A 181 -7.86 -14.95 23.92
C ASP A 181 -8.53 -16.29 23.59
N ARG A 182 -9.72 -16.58 24.15
CA ARG A 182 -10.48 -17.80 23.81
C ARG A 182 -10.98 -17.81 22.37
N ILE A 183 -11.50 -16.67 21.90
CA ILE A 183 -11.98 -16.47 20.51
C ILE A 183 -10.82 -16.65 19.52
N MET A 184 -9.66 -16.07 19.82
CA MET A 184 -8.43 -16.15 19.03
C MET A 184 -7.90 -17.58 18.94
N ARG A 185 -7.77 -18.28 20.08
CA ARG A 185 -7.33 -19.69 20.11
C ARG A 185 -8.26 -20.58 19.29
N LYS A 186 -9.58 -20.45 19.49
CA LYS A 186 -10.58 -21.18 18.71
C LYS A 186 -10.38 -20.98 17.20
N LYS A 187 -10.11 -19.76 16.74
CA LYS A 187 -9.83 -19.48 15.31
C LYS A 187 -8.52 -20.12 14.84
N GLN A 188 -7.48 -20.10 15.68
CA GLN A 188 -6.19 -20.74 15.39
C GLN A 188 -6.33 -22.26 15.26
N ASP A 189 -7.13 -22.88 16.13
CA ASP A 189 -7.45 -24.31 16.10
C ASP A 189 -8.25 -24.67 14.85
N GLU A 190 -9.31 -23.91 14.53
CA GLU A 190 -10.12 -24.07 13.31
C GLU A 190 -9.27 -23.97 12.03
N ARG A 191 -8.41 -22.95 11.93
CA ARG A 191 -7.49 -22.77 10.79
C ARG A 191 -6.50 -23.92 10.68
N SER A 192 -5.93 -24.37 11.79
CA SER A 192 -4.97 -25.48 11.81
C SER A 192 -5.60 -26.80 11.38
N ALA A 193 -6.84 -27.06 11.82
CA ALA A 193 -7.64 -28.20 11.39
C ALA A 193 -8.00 -28.11 9.89
N GLU A 194 -8.40 -26.94 9.40
CA GLU A 194 -8.66 -26.74 7.96
C GLU A 194 -7.42 -26.99 7.12
N PHE A 195 -6.27 -26.41 7.47
CA PHE A 195 -5.04 -26.55 6.69
C PHE A 195 -4.58 -28.01 6.67
N SER A 196 -4.69 -28.72 7.79
CA SER A 196 -4.41 -30.17 7.87
C SER A 196 -5.34 -30.98 6.96
N ARG A 197 -6.65 -30.68 6.96
CA ARG A 197 -7.64 -31.28 6.04
C ARG A 197 -7.36 -30.96 4.57
N MET A 198 -6.78 -29.79 4.27
CA MET A 198 -6.40 -29.44 2.90
C MET A 198 -5.13 -30.15 2.44
N GLN A 199 -4.17 -30.42 3.34
CA GLN A 199 -2.94 -31.16 3.00
C GLN A 199 -3.22 -32.60 2.57
N SER A 200 -4.20 -33.25 3.19
CA SER A 200 -4.61 -34.60 2.77
C SER A 200 -5.32 -34.62 1.42
N LYS A 201 -5.90 -33.50 0.98
CA LYS A 201 -6.65 -33.37 -0.27
C LYS A 201 -5.83 -32.87 -1.46
N PHE A 202 -4.97 -31.86 -1.27
CA PHE A 202 -4.27 -31.16 -2.35
C PHE A 202 -2.77 -31.43 -2.31
N ARG A 203 -2.24 -32.06 -3.37
CA ARG A 203 -0.82 -32.39 -3.50
C ARG A 203 -0.19 -31.78 -4.75
N LEU A 204 1.08 -31.40 -4.64
CA LEU A 204 1.90 -30.92 -5.76
C LEU A 204 2.51 -32.10 -6.52
N GLU A 205 1.66 -32.83 -7.24
CA GLU A 205 1.99 -34.05 -8.00
C GLU A 205 1.31 -34.00 -9.38
N GLY A 206 1.84 -34.75 -10.36
CA GLY A 206 1.24 -34.88 -11.70
C GLY A 206 0.95 -33.54 -12.40
N ASP A 207 -0.24 -33.45 -13.01
CA ASP A 207 -0.70 -32.33 -13.84
C ASP A 207 -0.69 -30.99 -13.12
N ASN A 208 -0.84 -30.97 -11.78
CA ASN A 208 -0.74 -29.74 -10.98
C ASN A 208 0.61 -29.05 -11.19
N LYS A 209 1.71 -29.80 -11.34
CA LYS A 209 3.03 -29.20 -11.63
C LYS A 209 3.12 -28.64 -13.04
N LEU A 210 2.46 -29.27 -14.01
CA LEU A 210 2.46 -28.80 -15.41
C LEU A 210 1.71 -27.47 -15.52
N ILE A 211 0.53 -27.37 -14.91
CA ILE A 211 -0.26 -26.13 -14.86
C ILE A 211 0.53 -24.98 -14.20
N LEU A 212 1.20 -25.25 -13.08
CA LEU A 212 1.97 -24.24 -12.33
C LEU A 212 3.24 -23.76 -13.05
N ASN A 213 3.68 -24.47 -14.09
CA ASN A 213 4.84 -24.10 -14.90
C ASN A 213 4.49 -23.24 -16.13
N LEU A 214 3.20 -23.06 -16.45
CA LEU A 214 2.76 -22.25 -17.58
C LEU A 214 3.05 -20.76 -17.35
N GLY A 215 3.45 -20.06 -18.41
CA GLY A 215 3.49 -18.60 -18.44
C GLY A 215 2.11 -17.98 -18.25
N TRP A 216 2.06 -16.68 -17.93
CA TRP A 216 0.78 -15.96 -17.73
C TRP A 216 -0.11 -16.02 -18.97
N GLU A 217 0.46 -15.71 -20.13
CA GLU A 217 -0.24 -15.71 -21.41
C GLU A 217 -0.68 -17.12 -21.82
N GLU A 218 0.14 -18.13 -21.54
CA GLU A 218 -0.14 -19.54 -21.83
C GLU A 218 -1.29 -20.06 -20.97
N LEU A 219 -1.26 -19.80 -19.66
CA LEU A 219 -2.31 -20.17 -18.71
C LEU A 219 -3.65 -19.50 -19.08
N VAL A 220 -3.62 -18.20 -19.38
CA VAL A 220 -4.82 -17.47 -19.83
C VAL A 220 -5.33 -18.06 -21.14
N GLN A 221 -4.48 -18.27 -22.15
CA GLN A 221 -4.91 -18.84 -23.43
C GLN A 221 -5.48 -20.27 -23.29
N ALA A 222 -4.87 -21.13 -22.48
CA ALA A 222 -5.34 -22.49 -22.26
C ALA A 222 -6.74 -22.50 -21.61
N LEU A 223 -7.02 -21.58 -20.68
CA LEU A 223 -8.35 -21.39 -20.09
C LEU A 223 -9.35 -20.79 -21.09
N GLN A 224 -8.96 -19.79 -21.89
CA GLN A 224 -9.84 -19.20 -22.91
C GLN A 224 -10.22 -20.22 -24.01
N LYS A 225 -9.30 -21.13 -24.38
CA LYS A 225 -9.55 -22.21 -25.34
C LYS A 225 -10.19 -23.46 -24.74
N ARG A 226 -10.37 -23.51 -23.40
CA ARG A 226 -10.82 -24.69 -22.64
C ARG A 226 -9.90 -25.92 -22.78
N GLU A 227 -8.61 -25.70 -23.09
CA GLU A 227 -7.55 -26.71 -22.99
C GLU A 227 -7.28 -27.08 -21.52
N LEU A 228 -7.54 -26.14 -20.59
CA LEU A 228 -7.60 -26.36 -19.15
C LEU A 228 -8.97 -25.96 -18.59
N THR A 229 -9.38 -26.60 -17.50
CA THR A 229 -10.57 -26.23 -16.71
C THR A 229 -10.22 -25.28 -15.57
N ALA A 230 -11.15 -24.39 -15.23
CA ALA A 230 -11.06 -23.52 -14.07
C ALA A 230 -10.91 -24.33 -12.77
N THR A 231 -11.56 -25.50 -12.68
CA THR A 231 -11.38 -26.43 -11.54
C THR A 231 -9.95 -26.95 -11.46
N ALA A 232 -9.35 -27.47 -12.54
CA ALA A 232 -7.99 -28.00 -12.52
C ALA A 232 -6.95 -26.92 -12.14
N VAL A 233 -7.09 -25.72 -12.72
CA VAL A 233 -6.21 -24.59 -12.39
C VAL A 233 -6.38 -24.16 -10.92
N LEU A 234 -7.61 -24.11 -10.40
CA LEU A 234 -7.85 -23.80 -9.00
C LEU A 234 -7.25 -24.85 -8.05
N GLU A 235 -7.33 -26.13 -8.38
CA GLU A 235 -6.77 -27.20 -7.52
C GLU A 235 -5.23 -27.18 -7.52
N ALA A 236 -4.60 -26.91 -8.66
CA ALA A 236 -3.16 -26.70 -8.77
C ALA A 236 -2.67 -25.50 -7.93
N TYR A 237 -3.33 -24.34 -8.04
CA TYR A 237 -3.00 -23.17 -7.21
C TYR A 237 -3.34 -23.35 -5.74
N LYS A 238 -4.42 -24.07 -5.37
CA LYS A 238 -4.70 -24.43 -3.97
C LYS A 238 -3.59 -25.30 -3.37
N ALA A 239 -3.08 -26.28 -4.12
CA ALA A 239 -1.94 -27.08 -3.69
C ALA A 239 -0.69 -26.22 -3.48
N LYS A 240 -0.37 -25.30 -4.40
CA LYS A 240 0.82 -24.44 -4.28
C LYS A 240 0.70 -23.38 -3.20
N ALA A 241 -0.48 -22.82 -3.03
CA ALA A 241 -0.79 -21.87 -1.97
C ALA A 241 -0.69 -22.50 -0.58
N LEU A 242 -1.08 -23.77 -0.45
CA LEU A 242 -0.95 -24.52 0.79
C LEU A 242 0.52 -24.81 1.15
N ASP A 243 1.32 -25.30 0.20
CA ASP A 243 2.78 -25.41 0.33
C ASP A 243 3.43 -24.08 0.76
N ALA A 244 3.07 -22.99 0.08
CA ALA A 244 3.57 -21.66 0.40
C ALA A 244 3.16 -21.20 1.82
N THR A 245 1.90 -21.34 2.23
CA THR A 245 1.48 -20.84 3.55
C THR A 245 2.05 -21.65 4.72
N LEU A 246 2.42 -22.92 4.52
CA LEU A 246 3.10 -23.72 5.55
C LEU A 246 4.54 -23.23 5.79
N LYS A 247 5.21 -22.71 4.76
CA LYS A 247 6.57 -22.17 4.86
C LYS A 247 6.62 -20.69 5.23
N TYR A 248 5.67 -19.89 4.75
CA TYR A 248 5.72 -18.41 4.82
C TYR A 248 4.58 -17.77 5.63
N ASN A 249 3.57 -18.56 6.04
CA ASN A 249 2.41 -18.12 6.83
C ASN A 249 1.70 -16.88 6.24
N ASN A 250 1.29 -16.96 4.98
CA ASN A 250 0.79 -15.84 4.18
C ASN A 250 -0.74 -15.86 3.93
N ILE A 251 -1.43 -16.96 4.22
CA ILE A 251 -2.90 -17.09 4.10
C ILE A 251 -3.55 -17.10 5.48
N THR A 252 -4.63 -16.34 5.68
CA THR A 252 -5.47 -16.46 6.89
C THR A 252 -6.43 -17.62 6.74
N ASP A 253 -7.19 -17.66 5.65
CA ASP A 253 -8.31 -18.57 5.40
C ASP A 253 -8.37 -18.95 3.92
N PHE A 254 -8.82 -20.18 3.61
CA PHE A 254 -9.24 -20.51 2.25
C PHE A 254 -10.73 -20.21 2.07
N ILE A 255 -11.14 -19.78 0.86
CA ILE A 255 -12.54 -19.44 0.58
C ILE A 255 -13.30 -20.72 0.19
N PRO A 256 -14.28 -21.18 1.00
CA PRO A 256 -14.94 -22.47 0.76
C PRO A 256 -15.66 -22.55 -0.58
N GLN A 257 -16.27 -21.45 -1.02
CA GLN A 257 -17.06 -21.34 -2.25
C GLN A 257 -16.21 -21.43 -3.52
N ALA A 258 -14.89 -21.26 -3.45
CA ALA A 258 -14.03 -21.13 -4.63
C ALA A 258 -14.13 -22.32 -5.60
N THR A 259 -14.25 -23.55 -5.09
CA THR A 259 -14.40 -24.76 -5.93
C THR A 259 -15.79 -24.85 -6.57
N GLN A 260 -16.82 -24.24 -5.98
CA GLN A 260 -18.14 -24.13 -6.60
C GLN A 260 -18.12 -23.12 -7.75
N TRP A 261 -17.52 -21.95 -7.54
CA TRP A 261 -17.35 -20.94 -8.60
C TRP A 261 -16.51 -21.45 -9.78
N ALA A 262 -15.49 -22.29 -9.53
CA ALA A 262 -14.72 -22.92 -10.60
C ALA A 262 -15.60 -23.82 -11.49
N LYS A 263 -16.42 -24.70 -10.87
CA LYS A 263 -17.36 -25.58 -11.59
C LYS A 263 -18.44 -24.79 -12.35
N GLU A 264 -18.91 -23.70 -11.78
CA GLU A 264 -19.86 -22.79 -12.45
C GLU A 264 -19.24 -22.18 -13.71
N LEU A 265 -17.97 -21.76 -13.66
CA LEU A 265 -17.24 -21.27 -14.82
C LEU A 265 -17.02 -22.36 -15.88
N ASP A 266 -16.61 -23.55 -15.47
CA ASP A 266 -16.44 -24.71 -16.36
C ASP A 266 -17.73 -25.05 -17.12
N SER A 267 -18.89 -24.93 -16.45
CA SER A 267 -20.22 -25.24 -17.01
C SER A 267 -20.81 -24.20 -17.95
N LEU A 268 -20.22 -23.00 -18.07
CA LEU A 268 -20.66 -22.00 -19.06
C LEU A 268 -20.40 -22.53 -20.48
N PRO A 269 -21.14 -22.09 -21.51
CA PRO A 269 -20.82 -22.41 -22.90
C PRO A 269 -19.54 -21.72 -23.36
N GLU A 270 -19.32 -20.46 -22.98
CA GLU A 270 -18.19 -19.62 -23.39
C GLU A 270 -17.43 -19.05 -22.19
N PRO A 271 -16.12 -18.73 -22.33
CA PRO A 271 -15.35 -18.05 -21.29
C PRO A 271 -16.02 -16.74 -20.85
N LYS A 272 -16.17 -16.58 -19.52
CA LYS A 272 -16.90 -15.44 -18.92
C LYS A 272 -16.27 -14.06 -19.19
N GLY A 273 -14.97 -14.02 -19.44
CA GLY A 273 -14.21 -12.78 -19.58
C GLY A 273 -12.69 -13.02 -19.60
N PRO A 274 -11.87 -11.96 -19.63
CA PRO A 274 -10.41 -12.06 -19.84
C PRO A 274 -9.65 -12.74 -18.70
N LEU A 275 -10.27 -12.93 -17.53
CA LEU A 275 -9.67 -13.61 -16.36
C LEU A 275 -10.37 -14.94 -16.05
N HIS A 276 -11.11 -15.52 -17.01
CA HIS A 276 -11.86 -16.76 -16.86
C HIS A 276 -11.01 -17.88 -16.24
N GLY A 277 -11.44 -18.38 -15.08
CA GLY A 277 -10.82 -19.51 -14.37
C GLY A 277 -9.56 -19.17 -13.58
N ILE A 278 -9.05 -17.94 -13.64
CA ILE A 278 -7.80 -17.55 -12.96
C ILE A 278 -8.03 -17.38 -11.45
N PRO A 279 -7.33 -18.13 -10.57
CA PRO A 279 -7.42 -17.94 -9.12
C PRO A 279 -6.62 -16.72 -8.64
N PHE A 280 -7.18 -15.96 -7.70
CA PHE A 280 -6.51 -14.84 -7.04
C PHE A 280 -6.74 -14.82 -5.52
N CYS A 281 -5.82 -14.16 -4.79
CA CYS A 281 -5.92 -13.99 -3.35
C CYS A 281 -6.44 -12.59 -2.96
N VAL A 282 -7.05 -12.49 -1.78
CA VAL A 282 -7.73 -11.27 -1.30
C VAL A 282 -7.15 -10.84 0.04
N LYS A 283 -6.63 -9.62 0.15
CA LYS A 283 -6.07 -9.10 1.41
C LYS A 283 -7.11 -9.09 2.53
N ASP A 284 -6.69 -9.37 3.77
CA ASP A 284 -7.56 -9.31 4.96
C ASP A 284 -7.90 -7.89 5.47
N ASP A 285 -8.11 -6.97 4.53
CA ASP A 285 -8.81 -5.70 4.68
C ASP A 285 -10.00 -5.57 3.70
N THR A 286 -10.17 -6.54 2.80
CA THR A 286 -11.14 -6.53 1.71
C THR A 286 -12.22 -7.58 2.00
N ASN A 287 -13.48 -7.15 1.99
CA ASN A 287 -14.62 -8.02 2.29
C ASN A 287 -14.83 -9.10 1.20
N VAL A 288 -15.06 -10.33 1.66
CA VAL A 288 -15.63 -11.43 0.88
C VAL A 288 -16.82 -11.96 1.66
N GLU A 289 -17.96 -12.10 1.00
CA GLU A 289 -19.23 -12.51 1.64
C GLU A 289 -19.09 -13.85 2.38
N GLY A 290 -19.52 -13.87 3.64
CA GLY A 290 -19.44 -15.04 4.51
C GLY A 290 -18.07 -15.27 5.17
N LEU A 291 -17.06 -14.43 4.92
CA LEU A 291 -15.75 -14.49 5.59
C LEU A 291 -15.49 -13.24 6.45
N ASP A 292 -14.74 -13.42 7.53
CA ASP A 292 -14.26 -12.32 8.36
C ASP A 292 -13.35 -11.36 7.56
N THR A 293 -13.25 -10.13 8.04
CA THR A 293 -12.21 -9.16 7.61
C THR A 293 -11.58 -8.55 8.84
N THR A 294 -10.45 -9.13 9.29
CA THR A 294 -10.01 -9.02 10.69
C THR A 294 -9.07 -7.85 10.96
N LEU A 295 -8.31 -7.39 9.96
CA LEU A 295 -7.22 -6.42 10.14
C LEU A 295 -6.17 -6.86 11.18
N GLY A 296 -6.08 -8.16 11.48
CA GLY A 296 -5.25 -8.73 12.54
C GLY A 296 -5.79 -8.53 13.97
N TYR A 297 -7.06 -8.18 14.16
CA TYR A 297 -7.71 -8.00 15.47
C TYR A 297 -8.55 -9.21 15.89
N ALA A 298 -8.40 -9.68 17.13
CA ALA A 298 -9.24 -10.75 17.68
C ALA A 298 -10.70 -10.33 17.83
N LYS A 299 -10.97 -9.04 18.11
CA LYS A 299 -12.32 -8.44 18.17
C LYS A 299 -13.09 -8.48 16.87
N ARG A 300 -12.46 -8.78 15.74
CA ARG A 300 -13.08 -8.80 14.40
C ARG A 300 -13.29 -10.23 13.86
N LEU A 301 -13.05 -11.24 14.70
CA LEU A 301 -13.34 -12.64 14.40
C LEU A 301 -14.83 -12.95 14.58
N TYR A 302 -15.31 -13.92 13.80
CA TYR A 302 -16.70 -14.39 13.75
C TYR A 302 -17.70 -13.24 13.49
N GLN A 303 -17.29 -12.31 12.63
CA GLN A 303 -18.07 -11.19 12.10
C GLN A 303 -17.94 -11.19 10.57
N PRO A 304 -18.51 -12.22 9.90
CA PRO A 304 -18.38 -12.37 8.47
C PRO A 304 -19.01 -11.19 7.74
N ALA A 305 -18.37 -10.75 6.65
CA ALA A 305 -18.90 -9.69 5.81
C ALA A 305 -20.22 -10.13 5.15
N THR A 306 -21.21 -9.24 5.15
CA THR A 306 -22.53 -9.48 4.55
C THR A 306 -22.53 -9.32 3.02
N GLU A 307 -21.51 -8.68 2.46
CA GLU A 307 -21.37 -8.39 1.04
C GLU A 307 -19.90 -8.49 0.62
N THR A 308 -19.67 -8.90 -0.64
CA THR A 308 -18.33 -8.93 -1.24
C THR A 308 -17.93 -7.55 -1.77
N ALA A 309 -16.68 -7.14 -1.54
CA ALA A 309 -16.17 -5.84 -1.99
C ALA A 309 -16.25 -5.65 -3.51
N VAL A 310 -16.47 -4.41 -3.96
CA VAL A 310 -16.71 -4.09 -5.38
C VAL A 310 -15.53 -4.48 -6.28
N LEU A 311 -14.30 -4.33 -5.80
CA LEU A 311 -13.10 -4.78 -6.51
C LEU A 311 -13.12 -6.31 -6.76
N VAL A 312 -13.40 -7.09 -5.72
CA VAL A 312 -13.47 -8.56 -5.78
C VAL A 312 -14.62 -9.00 -6.68
N ARG A 313 -15.81 -8.39 -6.53
CA ARG A 313 -16.97 -8.63 -7.37
C ARG A 313 -16.69 -8.34 -8.86
N THR A 314 -15.96 -7.27 -9.15
CA THR A 314 -15.57 -6.91 -10.51
C THR A 314 -14.60 -7.93 -11.12
N MET A 315 -13.62 -8.42 -10.34
CA MET A 315 -12.73 -9.52 -10.77
C MET A 315 -13.52 -10.83 -11.02
N MET A 316 -14.49 -11.16 -10.17
CA MET A 316 -15.38 -12.32 -10.38
C MET A 316 -16.26 -12.19 -11.62
N ASP A 317 -16.69 -10.97 -11.96
CA ASP A 317 -17.46 -10.70 -13.18
C ASP A 317 -16.60 -10.79 -14.46
N LEU A 318 -15.28 -10.62 -14.35
CA LEU A 318 -14.29 -10.91 -15.40
C LEU A 318 -13.92 -12.40 -15.50
N GLY A 319 -14.45 -13.24 -14.60
CA GLY A 319 -14.23 -14.68 -14.57
C GLY A 319 -13.14 -15.18 -13.62
N ALA A 320 -12.52 -14.30 -12.83
CA ALA A 320 -11.51 -14.71 -11.84
C ALA A 320 -12.14 -15.32 -10.57
N ILE A 321 -11.38 -16.15 -9.85
CA ILE A 321 -11.85 -16.89 -8.67
C ILE A 321 -11.10 -16.44 -7.42
N PRO A 322 -11.72 -15.72 -6.46
CA PRO A 322 -11.09 -15.46 -5.18
C PRO A 322 -11.06 -16.76 -4.38
N PHE A 323 -9.87 -17.24 -4.00
CA PHE A 323 -9.72 -18.57 -3.37
C PHE A 323 -9.12 -18.59 -1.96
N CYS A 324 -8.51 -17.50 -1.50
CA CYS A 324 -8.01 -17.37 -0.13
C CYS A 324 -7.96 -15.90 0.33
N LYS A 325 -8.03 -15.70 1.65
CA LYS A 325 -7.74 -14.43 2.33
C LYS A 325 -6.25 -14.41 2.74
N THR A 326 -5.55 -13.29 2.55
CA THR A 326 -4.11 -13.17 2.85
C THR A 326 -3.83 -12.32 4.09
N ASN A 327 -2.80 -12.73 4.84
CA ASN A 327 -2.45 -12.16 6.13
C ASN A 327 -1.97 -10.70 6.04
N VAL A 328 -2.13 -9.96 7.15
CA VAL A 328 -1.81 -8.53 7.28
C VAL A 328 -1.17 -8.28 8.65
N PRO A 329 -0.34 -7.23 8.83
CA PRO A 329 0.03 -6.81 10.17
C PRO A 329 -1.18 -6.25 10.92
N GLN A 330 -1.15 -6.33 12.25
CA GLN A 330 -2.21 -5.79 13.10
C GLN A 330 -2.43 -4.30 12.77
N THR A 331 -3.70 -3.88 12.71
CA THR A 331 -4.14 -2.51 12.38
C THR A 331 -3.87 -2.04 10.95
N LEU A 332 -3.15 -2.79 10.11
CA LEU A 332 -2.59 -2.33 8.83
C LEU A 332 -1.62 -1.13 8.92
N PHE A 333 -1.38 -0.54 10.09
CA PHE A 333 -0.65 0.73 10.26
C PHE A 333 0.85 0.52 10.51
N THR A 334 1.44 -0.35 9.70
CA THR A 334 2.87 -0.64 9.68
C THR A 334 3.19 -1.37 8.37
N TYR A 335 4.45 -1.32 7.94
CA TYR A 335 4.95 -2.15 6.84
C TYR A 335 5.62 -3.45 7.33
N GLY A 336 5.40 -3.80 8.61
CA GLY A 336 5.64 -5.14 9.13
C GLY A 336 4.58 -6.15 8.70
N SER A 337 4.56 -7.32 9.37
CA SER A 337 3.83 -8.50 8.88
C SER A 337 3.27 -9.44 9.96
N ASP A 338 3.18 -9.00 11.23
CA ASP A 338 2.67 -9.82 12.33
C ASP A 338 1.37 -9.28 12.96
N ASN A 339 0.52 -10.22 13.39
CA ASN A 339 -0.65 -9.96 14.23
C ASN A 339 -0.87 -11.13 15.22
N PRO A 340 -1.63 -10.93 16.31
CA PRO A 340 -1.82 -11.98 17.33
C PRO A 340 -2.64 -13.18 16.84
N VAL A 341 -3.53 -12.97 15.87
CA VAL A 341 -4.51 -13.98 15.41
C VAL A 341 -3.85 -15.02 14.52
N PHE A 342 -3.15 -14.58 13.47
CA PHE A 342 -2.55 -15.45 12.45
C PHE A 342 -1.03 -15.53 12.54
N GLY A 343 -0.40 -14.78 13.44
CA GLY A 343 1.06 -14.74 13.60
C GLY A 343 1.75 -13.88 12.54
N CYS A 344 3.03 -14.16 12.32
CA CYS A 344 3.90 -13.42 11.41
C CYS A 344 3.97 -14.06 10.03
N THR A 345 3.80 -13.28 8.97
CA THR A 345 4.17 -13.66 7.60
C THR A 345 5.64 -13.33 7.35
N VAL A 346 6.36 -14.20 6.65
CA VAL A 346 7.77 -14.01 6.29
C VAL A 346 7.96 -13.91 4.76
N ASN A 347 9.10 -13.36 4.34
CA ASN A 347 9.43 -13.10 2.93
C ASN A 347 9.57 -14.38 2.10
N ALA A 348 9.02 -14.37 0.89
CA ALA A 348 9.03 -15.50 -0.04
C ALA A 348 10.45 -15.96 -0.45
N THR A 349 11.39 -15.03 -0.56
CA THR A 349 12.77 -15.32 -1.00
C THR A 349 13.69 -15.74 0.16
N ASN A 350 13.50 -15.19 1.36
CA ASN A 350 14.30 -15.50 2.54
C ASN A 350 13.45 -15.36 3.82
N PRO A 351 13.08 -16.47 4.50
CA PRO A 351 12.23 -16.44 5.71
C PRO A 351 12.75 -15.60 6.90
N LYS A 352 14.01 -15.17 6.91
CA LYS A 352 14.54 -14.25 7.94
C LYS A 352 14.11 -12.78 7.72
N LEU A 353 13.74 -12.44 6.49
CA LEU A 353 13.42 -11.08 6.08
C LEU A 353 11.91 -10.80 6.17
N SER A 354 11.57 -9.52 6.29
CA SER A 354 10.21 -9.03 6.22
C SER A 354 9.64 -9.21 4.80
N PRO A 355 8.39 -9.68 4.64
CA PRO A 355 7.68 -9.64 3.36
C PRO A 355 7.18 -8.22 3.02
N GLY A 356 7.37 -7.24 3.91
CA GLY A 356 6.80 -5.91 3.79
C GLY A 356 5.30 -5.92 4.12
N GLY A 357 4.66 -4.76 4.08
CA GLY A 357 3.27 -4.63 4.49
C GLY A 357 2.67 -3.27 4.11
N SER A 358 1.38 -3.05 4.34
CA SER A 358 0.46 -3.96 5.06
C SER A 358 -0.16 -5.10 4.23
N SER A 359 0.08 -5.17 2.92
CA SER A 359 -0.38 -6.31 2.08
C SER A 359 0.60 -7.49 2.14
N SER A 360 1.05 -7.86 3.35
CA SER A 360 2.18 -8.76 3.62
C SER A 360 1.96 -10.17 3.08
N GLY A 361 0.77 -10.75 3.34
CA GLY A 361 0.39 -12.05 2.84
C GLY A 361 0.23 -12.08 1.31
N THR A 362 -0.33 -11.03 0.70
CA THR A 362 -0.47 -10.93 -0.76
C THR A 362 0.90 -10.93 -1.44
N GLY A 363 1.83 -10.06 -1.00
CA GLY A 363 3.19 -10.00 -1.55
C GLY A 363 3.96 -11.31 -1.38
N SER A 364 3.89 -11.92 -0.19
CA SER A 364 4.53 -13.20 0.10
C SER A 364 3.94 -14.35 -0.73
N LEU A 365 2.61 -14.43 -0.88
CA LEU A 365 1.96 -15.51 -1.61
C LEU A 365 2.21 -15.44 -3.13
N VAL A 366 2.16 -14.24 -3.73
CA VAL A 366 2.51 -14.03 -5.15
C VAL A 366 4.01 -14.28 -5.36
N GLY A 367 4.87 -13.80 -4.44
CA GLY A 367 6.31 -14.06 -4.47
C GLY A 367 6.66 -15.55 -4.38
N ALA A 368 5.89 -16.32 -3.60
CA ALA A 368 6.02 -17.77 -3.45
C ALA A 368 5.29 -18.59 -4.55
N HIS A 369 4.79 -17.94 -5.60
CA HIS A 369 4.07 -18.56 -6.73
C HIS A 369 2.74 -19.25 -6.33
N GLY A 370 2.18 -18.94 -5.16
CA GLY A 370 0.89 -19.48 -4.70
C GLY A 370 -0.34 -18.87 -5.40
N CYS A 371 -0.16 -17.78 -6.14
CA CYS A 371 -1.14 -17.19 -7.05
C CYS A 371 -0.42 -16.25 -8.04
N MET A 372 -1.05 -15.94 -9.18
CA MET A 372 -0.49 -14.99 -10.15
C MET A 372 -0.71 -13.54 -9.75
N PHE A 373 -1.80 -13.24 -9.05
CA PHE A 373 -2.10 -11.91 -8.52
C PHE A 373 -3.02 -11.97 -7.28
N GLY A 374 -3.16 -10.83 -6.62
CA GLY A 374 -4.14 -10.62 -5.57
C GLY A 374 -4.41 -9.15 -5.26
N THR A 375 -5.42 -8.91 -4.43
CA THR A 375 -5.77 -7.55 -4.00
C THR A 375 -4.83 -7.04 -2.91
N GLY A 376 -4.76 -5.71 -2.80
CA GLY A 376 -4.24 -5.03 -1.64
C GLY A 376 -4.69 -3.57 -1.60
N THR A 377 -4.17 -2.84 -0.62
CA THR A 377 -4.46 -1.42 -0.41
C THR A 377 -3.20 -0.64 -0.08
N ASP A 378 -3.18 0.66 -0.38
CA ASP A 378 -2.01 1.51 -0.24
C ASP A 378 -2.39 2.94 0.21
N ILE A 379 -1.88 3.34 1.37
CA ILE A 379 -1.98 4.70 1.94
C ILE A 379 -0.60 5.35 2.16
N GLY A 380 0.47 4.58 1.96
CA GLY A 380 1.85 4.97 2.27
C GLY A 380 2.91 3.98 1.77
N GLY A 381 2.55 3.16 0.79
CA GLY A 381 3.39 2.08 0.25
C GLY A 381 2.82 0.67 0.40
N SER A 382 1.66 0.47 1.03
CA SER A 382 1.19 -0.87 1.41
C SER A 382 0.85 -1.84 0.27
N LEU A 383 0.81 -1.43 -1.01
CA LEU A 383 0.85 -2.33 -2.17
C LEU A 383 2.29 -2.53 -2.67
N ARG A 384 3.03 -1.43 -2.75
CA ARG A 384 4.33 -1.34 -3.39
C ARG A 384 5.45 -1.98 -2.55
N ILE A 385 5.53 -1.68 -1.25
CA ILE A 385 6.55 -2.22 -0.32
C ILE A 385 6.52 -3.75 -0.24
N PRO A 386 5.36 -4.44 -0.08
CA PRO A 386 5.35 -5.89 -0.12
C PRO A 386 5.65 -6.45 -1.52
N ALA A 387 5.41 -5.70 -2.59
CA ALA A 387 5.85 -6.08 -3.93
C ALA A 387 7.39 -5.98 -4.08
N HIS A 388 8.00 -4.90 -3.57
CA HIS A 388 9.46 -4.71 -3.47
C HIS A 388 10.15 -5.86 -2.76
N PHE A 389 9.76 -6.12 -1.52
CA PHE A 389 10.50 -7.06 -0.67
C PHE A 389 10.41 -8.50 -1.18
N ASN A 390 9.30 -8.91 -1.80
CA ASN A 390 9.16 -10.26 -2.36
C ASN A 390 9.57 -10.36 -3.83
N GLY A 391 9.95 -9.27 -4.48
CA GLY A 391 10.33 -9.24 -5.89
C GLY A 391 9.15 -9.57 -6.80
N VAL A 392 8.06 -8.81 -6.71
CA VAL A 392 6.89 -8.92 -7.59
C VAL A 392 6.42 -7.52 -7.99
N ALA A 393 5.47 -7.43 -8.92
CA ALA A 393 4.96 -6.14 -9.40
C ALA A 393 3.71 -5.69 -8.65
N SER A 394 3.43 -4.39 -8.64
CA SER A 394 2.14 -3.85 -8.18
C SER A 394 1.79 -2.49 -8.78
N ILE A 395 0.53 -2.09 -8.66
CA ILE A 395 0.05 -0.75 -9.04
C ILE A 395 -0.78 -0.15 -7.90
N LYS A 396 -0.37 1.03 -7.41
CA LYS A 396 -1.22 1.97 -6.67
C LYS A 396 -1.83 2.94 -7.69
N PRO A 397 -3.13 2.88 -7.98
CA PRO A 397 -3.78 3.87 -8.84
C PRO A 397 -4.02 5.20 -8.13
N THR A 398 -4.59 6.15 -8.85
CA THR A 398 -5.18 7.41 -8.36
C THR A 398 -6.40 7.13 -7.48
N VAL A 399 -6.70 7.98 -6.50
CA VAL A 399 -7.95 7.90 -5.71
C VAL A 399 -9.15 7.93 -6.66
N GLY A 400 -10.08 7.00 -6.44
CA GLY A 400 -11.30 6.88 -7.23
C GLY A 400 -11.14 6.15 -8.58
N ARG A 401 -9.94 5.81 -9.07
CA ARG A 401 -9.81 4.96 -10.29
C ARG A 401 -10.34 3.54 -10.04
N LEU A 402 -10.25 3.05 -8.81
CA LEU A 402 -10.85 1.80 -8.33
C LEU A 402 -11.76 2.07 -7.10
N SER A 403 -12.89 1.37 -7.01
CA SER A 403 -13.82 1.47 -5.88
C SER A 403 -13.21 0.99 -4.56
N ASN A 404 -13.40 1.79 -3.51
CA ASN A 404 -13.09 1.44 -2.11
C ASN A 404 -14.27 0.74 -1.39
N MET A 405 -15.43 0.51 -2.04
CA MET A 405 -16.59 -0.09 -1.38
C MET A 405 -16.33 -1.55 -0.98
N GLY A 406 -16.52 -1.84 0.32
CA GLY A 406 -16.22 -3.12 0.94
C GLY A 406 -14.76 -3.30 1.37
N ILE A 407 -13.95 -2.24 1.36
CA ILE A 407 -12.61 -2.21 1.95
C ILE A 407 -12.69 -1.57 3.33
N VAL A 408 -12.08 -2.21 4.32
CA VAL A 408 -12.14 -1.84 5.73
C VAL A 408 -10.82 -1.20 6.18
N SER A 409 -10.90 0.05 6.63
CA SER A 409 -9.78 0.79 7.23
C SER A 409 -9.79 0.71 8.76
N SER A 410 -8.61 0.74 9.39
CA SER A 410 -8.47 0.88 10.84
C SER A 410 -8.68 2.31 11.35
N LEU A 411 -8.57 3.31 10.46
CA LEU A 411 -8.90 4.71 10.73
C LEU A 411 -10.15 5.11 9.93
N PRO A 412 -11.25 5.54 10.59
CA PRO A 412 -12.44 5.99 9.89
C PRO A 412 -12.23 7.39 9.30
N ASN A 413 -12.65 7.59 8.05
CA ASN A 413 -12.81 8.90 7.42
C ASN A 413 -11.59 9.83 7.49
N LEU A 414 -10.38 9.27 7.30
CA LEU A 414 -9.14 10.05 7.28
C LEU A 414 -9.16 11.12 6.19
N VAL A 415 -8.90 12.37 6.58
CA VAL A 415 -8.88 13.54 5.68
C VAL A 415 -7.46 13.81 5.19
N GLY A 416 -7.32 14.25 3.94
CA GLY A 416 -6.06 14.71 3.34
C GLY A 416 -5.16 13.60 2.79
N LEU A 417 -5.21 12.40 3.38
CA LEU A 417 -4.51 11.21 2.90
C LEU A 417 -5.49 10.05 2.77
N THR A 418 -5.59 9.46 1.57
CA THR A 418 -6.62 8.46 1.26
C THR A 418 -5.97 7.13 0.87
N ALA A 419 -6.45 6.03 1.46
CA ALA A 419 -6.07 4.69 1.04
C ALA A 419 -6.77 4.34 -0.28
N VAL A 420 -6.07 3.68 -1.19
CA VAL A 420 -6.63 3.21 -2.46
C VAL A 420 -6.51 1.69 -2.61
N PRO A 421 -7.44 1.03 -3.34
CA PRO A 421 -7.29 -0.36 -3.73
C PRO A 421 -6.25 -0.49 -4.84
N GLY A 422 -5.69 -1.68 -5.00
CA GLY A 422 -4.89 -2.01 -6.17
C GLY A 422 -4.53 -3.47 -6.24
N VAL A 423 -3.58 -3.79 -7.12
CA VAL A 423 -3.20 -5.16 -7.48
C VAL A 423 -1.73 -5.38 -7.22
N ILE A 424 -1.40 -6.50 -6.61
CA ILE A 424 -0.05 -7.10 -6.63
C ILE A 424 -0.10 -8.29 -7.58
N GLY A 425 0.85 -8.40 -8.50
CA GLY A 425 0.89 -9.45 -9.52
C GLY A 425 2.32 -9.92 -9.76
N LYS A 426 2.48 -11.15 -10.25
CA LYS A 426 3.79 -11.80 -10.40
C LYS A 426 4.74 -10.99 -11.28
N THR A 427 4.22 -10.36 -12.33
CA THR A 427 4.98 -9.48 -13.23
C THR A 427 4.14 -8.25 -13.65
N PRO A 428 4.76 -7.18 -14.20
CA PRO A 428 4.03 -6.05 -14.75
C PRO A 428 2.96 -6.40 -15.79
N SER A 429 3.21 -7.38 -16.66
CA SER A 429 2.22 -7.86 -17.64
C SER A 429 0.98 -8.48 -16.98
N VAL A 430 1.13 -9.20 -15.86
CA VAL A 430 -0.01 -9.70 -15.06
C VAL A 430 -0.81 -8.53 -14.46
N VAL A 431 -0.13 -7.59 -13.81
CA VAL A 431 -0.76 -6.42 -13.17
C VAL A 431 -1.53 -5.60 -14.21
N THR A 432 -0.94 -5.38 -15.38
CA THR A 432 -1.55 -4.68 -16.51
C THR A 432 -2.80 -5.38 -17.02
N THR A 433 -2.74 -6.69 -17.24
CA THR A 433 -3.88 -7.49 -17.74
C THR A 433 -5.09 -7.38 -16.79
N VAL A 434 -4.84 -7.52 -15.49
CA VAL A 434 -5.89 -7.43 -14.46
C VAL A 434 -6.45 -6.00 -14.36
N PHE A 435 -5.57 -4.99 -14.31
CA PHE A 435 -5.98 -3.58 -14.19
C PHE A 435 -6.77 -3.10 -15.41
N LYS A 436 -6.33 -3.47 -16.62
CA LYS A 436 -7.07 -3.24 -17.86
C LYS A 436 -8.46 -3.86 -17.80
N GLY A 437 -8.57 -5.13 -17.45
CA GLY A 437 -9.87 -5.83 -17.38
C GLY A 437 -10.88 -5.15 -16.45
N ILE A 438 -10.41 -4.58 -15.32
CA ILE A 438 -11.26 -3.87 -14.36
C ILE A 438 -11.74 -2.50 -14.90
N SER A 439 -10.88 -1.80 -15.65
CA SER A 439 -11.10 -0.41 -16.08
C SER A 439 -11.74 -0.27 -17.47
N GLU A 440 -11.48 -1.18 -18.40
CA GLU A 440 -11.87 -1.07 -19.83
C GLU A 440 -13.37 -0.99 -20.07
N ASN A 441 -14.18 -1.67 -19.24
CA ASN A 441 -15.63 -1.79 -19.44
C ASN A 441 -16.47 -1.17 -18.32
N LEU A 442 -15.88 -0.29 -17.48
CA LEU A 442 -16.56 0.41 -16.38
C LEU A 442 -17.40 -0.52 -15.47
N ARG A 443 -16.98 -1.77 -15.29
CA ARG A 443 -17.79 -2.82 -14.65
C ARG A 443 -18.09 -2.53 -13.17
N GLN A 444 -17.15 -1.88 -12.49
CA GLN A 444 -17.31 -1.44 -11.11
C GLN A 444 -18.44 -0.42 -10.93
N HIS A 445 -18.75 0.41 -11.93
CA HIS A 445 -19.77 1.47 -11.87
C HIS A 445 -21.20 0.95 -11.71
N LYS A 446 -21.45 -0.32 -12.08
CA LYS A 446 -22.69 -1.04 -11.77
C LYS A 446 -22.93 -1.19 -10.26
N TYR A 447 -21.86 -1.24 -9.48
CA TYR A 447 -21.87 -1.50 -8.03
C TYR A 447 -21.55 -0.24 -7.22
N ASP A 448 -20.65 0.61 -7.72
CA ASP A 448 -20.25 1.88 -7.11
C ASP A 448 -20.29 3.01 -8.16
N PRO A 449 -21.39 3.77 -8.25
CA PRO A 449 -21.50 4.90 -9.18
C PRO A 449 -20.72 6.15 -8.74
N GLN A 450 -20.01 6.13 -7.60
CA GLN A 450 -19.17 7.26 -7.16
C GLN A 450 -17.77 7.24 -7.77
N VAL A 451 -17.32 6.08 -8.28
CA VAL A 451 -16.10 5.95 -9.09
C VAL A 451 -16.21 6.82 -10.35
N PRO A 452 -15.28 7.73 -10.66
CA PRO A 452 -15.27 8.42 -11.94
C PRO A 452 -15.20 7.44 -13.14
N PRO A 453 -16.02 7.61 -14.19
CA PRO A 453 -16.06 6.71 -15.34
C PRO A 453 -14.90 6.96 -16.31
N VAL A 454 -13.67 6.65 -15.88
CA VAL A 454 -12.44 6.81 -16.67
C VAL A 454 -12.08 5.46 -17.32
N PRO A 455 -12.41 5.26 -18.62
CA PRO A 455 -12.13 4.01 -19.33
C PRO A 455 -10.63 3.79 -19.50
N TRP A 456 -10.25 2.56 -19.86
CA TRP A 456 -8.87 2.23 -20.21
C TRP A 456 -8.45 2.87 -21.55
N ALA A 457 -7.34 3.60 -21.55
CA ALA A 457 -6.77 4.24 -22.73
C ALA A 457 -5.73 3.34 -23.43
N ASP A 458 -6.20 2.44 -24.30
CA ASP A 458 -5.36 1.45 -25.00
C ASP A 458 -4.33 2.13 -25.94
N GLU A 459 -4.65 3.30 -26.47
CA GLU A 459 -3.79 4.15 -27.27
C GLU A 459 -2.60 4.74 -26.47
N ILE A 460 -2.80 5.05 -25.18
CA ILE A 460 -1.73 5.51 -24.29
C ILE A 460 -0.82 4.34 -23.95
N PHE A 461 -1.39 3.19 -23.54
CA PHE A 461 -0.62 2.02 -23.15
C PHE A 461 0.20 1.42 -24.31
N LYS A 462 -0.38 1.36 -25.51
CA LYS A 462 0.26 0.78 -26.72
C LYS A 462 1.11 1.79 -27.52
N SER A 463 1.14 3.06 -27.14
CA SER A 463 1.93 4.08 -27.83
C SER A 463 3.41 3.68 -27.88
N LYS A 464 4.05 3.94 -29.03
CA LYS A 464 5.49 3.75 -29.24
C LYS A 464 6.28 5.05 -29.15
N GLU A 465 5.60 6.16 -28.86
CA GLU A 465 6.22 7.49 -28.74
C GLU A 465 7.23 7.50 -27.60
N LYS A 466 8.32 8.23 -27.80
CA LYS A 466 9.39 8.33 -26.81
C LYS A 466 8.96 9.26 -25.69
N LEU A 467 8.97 8.73 -24.47
CA LEU A 467 8.59 9.46 -23.29
C LEU A 467 9.77 10.28 -22.77
N ARG A 468 9.48 11.43 -22.17
CA ARG A 468 10.41 12.14 -21.28
C ARG A 468 10.12 11.72 -19.84
N ILE A 469 11.14 11.18 -19.17
CA ILE A 469 11.00 10.52 -17.87
C ILE A 469 11.94 11.18 -16.88
N GLY A 470 11.40 11.71 -15.79
CA GLY A 470 12.18 12.26 -14.69
C GLY A 470 12.81 11.15 -13.84
N TYR A 471 13.94 11.41 -13.20
CA TYR A 471 14.52 10.46 -12.23
C TYR A 471 15.19 11.13 -11.04
N PHE A 472 15.20 10.41 -9.91
CA PHE A 472 16.09 10.68 -8.78
C PHE A 472 16.54 9.35 -8.15
N TYR A 473 17.72 9.36 -7.53
CA TYR A 473 18.37 8.14 -7.02
C TYR A 473 18.31 7.98 -5.51
N SER A 474 18.13 9.07 -4.76
CA SER A 474 18.25 9.11 -3.30
C SER A 474 17.56 10.37 -2.76
N LEU A 475 17.22 10.38 -1.47
CA LEU A 475 16.59 11.52 -0.78
C LEU A 475 17.41 11.89 0.47
N PRO A 476 17.73 13.19 0.70
CA PRO A 476 18.41 13.64 1.93
C PRO A 476 17.74 13.17 3.23
N TYR A 477 16.41 13.09 3.25
CA TYR A 477 15.66 12.62 4.42
C TYR A 477 15.88 11.13 4.73
N PHE A 478 16.14 10.27 3.75
CA PHE A 478 16.53 8.88 4.01
C PHE A 478 17.32 8.41 2.79
N PRO A 479 18.67 8.36 2.85
CA PRO A 479 19.46 8.03 1.66
C PRO A 479 19.11 6.63 1.15
N ALA A 480 19.23 6.42 -0.16
CA ALA A 480 19.27 5.09 -0.73
C ALA A 480 20.52 4.35 -0.21
N MET A 481 20.34 3.10 0.18
CA MET A 481 21.33 2.26 0.87
C MET A 481 21.54 0.96 0.10
N GLY A 482 22.73 0.37 0.24
CA GLY A 482 23.10 -0.81 -0.55
C GLY A 482 23.05 -0.49 -2.04
N ASP A 483 22.66 -1.47 -2.84
CA ASP A 483 22.63 -1.34 -4.31
C ASP A 483 21.39 -0.59 -4.83
N THR A 484 20.54 -0.06 -3.94
CA THR A 484 19.26 0.59 -4.29
C THR A 484 19.42 1.70 -5.35
N GLN A 485 20.44 2.54 -5.20
CA GLN A 485 20.75 3.61 -6.16
C GLN A 485 21.23 3.04 -7.51
N GLU A 486 22.14 2.04 -7.50
CA GLU A 486 22.68 1.41 -8.70
C GLU A 486 21.58 0.69 -9.51
N VAL A 487 20.62 0.05 -8.83
CA VAL A 487 19.47 -0.60 -9.47
C VAL A 487 18.59 0.42 -10.22
N VAL A 488 18.36 1.61 -9.66
CA VAL A 488 17.61 2.68 -10.34
C VAL A 488 18.42 3.28 -11.49
N GLN A 489 19.74 3.45 -11.34
CA GLN A 489 20.64 3.87 -12.42
C GLN A 489 20.57 2.91 -13.62
N ARG A 490 20.60 1.59 -13.37
CA ARG A 490 20.44 0.59 -14.45
C ARG A 490 19.07 0.67 -15.14
N ALA A 491 18.00 1.04 -14.42
CA ALA A 491 16.68 1.25 -15.00
C ALA A 491 16.58 2.53 -15.86
N VAL A 492 17.24 3.62 -15.43
CA VAL A 492 17.44 4.83 -16.25
C VAL A 492 18.10 4.45 -17.57
N SER A 493 19.26 3.79 -17.53
CA SER A 493 19.99 3.40 -18.75
C SER A 493 19.23 2.39 -19.62
N SER A 494 18.39 1.52 -19.04
CA SER A 494 17.54 0.62 -19.81
C SER A 494 16.47 1.39 -20.61
N LEU A 495 15.85 2.42 -20.02
CA LEU A 495 14.88 3.27 -20.72
C LEU A 495 15.56 4.21 -21.75
N GLU A 496 16.78 4.70 -21.47
CA GLU A 496 17.60 5.42 -22.46
C GLU A 496 17.93 4.53 -23.65
N SER A 497 18.26 3.25 -23.43
CA SER A 497 18.52 2.28 -24.52
C SER A 497 17.29 1.99 -25.39
N LEU A 498 16.08 2.16 -24.84
CA LEU A 498 14.82 2.13 -25.59
C LEU A 498 14.53 3.46 -26.31
N GLY A 499 15.37 4.48 -26.18
CA GLY A 499 15.25 5.79 -26.82
C GLY A 499 14.34 6.79 -26.09
N HIS A 500 14.06 6.59 -24.80
CA HIS A 500 13.37 7.57 -23.97
C HIS A 500 14.34 8.67 -23.53
N THR A 501 13.84 9.88 -23.27
CA THR A 501 14.67 10.97 -22.73
C THR A 501 14.60 10.97 -21.21
N LEU A 502 15.72 10.71 -20.54
CA LEU A 502 15.79 10.69 -19.08
C LEU A 502 16.35 12.03 -18.59
N VAL A 503 15.74 12.62 -17.55
CA VAL A 503 16.19 13.89 -16.96
C VAL A 503 16.17 13.87 -15.43
N PRO A 504 17.12 14.51 -14.74
CA PRO A 504 17.04 14.70 -13.30
C PRO A 504 15.74 15.42 -12.90
N PHE A 505 15.05 14.88 -11.89
CA PHE A 505 13.85 15.44 -11.29
C PHE A 505 14.05 15.62 -9.79
N THR A 506 13.63 16.75 -9.23
CA THR A 506 13.83 17.06 -7.79
C THR A 506 12.50 17.12 -7.05
N LEU A 507 12.42 16.43 -5.92
CA LEU A 507 11.25 16.49 -5.03
C LEU A 507 11.35 17.68 -4.05
N PRO A 508 10.21 18.26 -3.62
CA PRO A 508 10.13 19.21 -2.50
C PRO A 508 10.76 18.70 -1.20
N ASP A 509 10.97 19.60 -0.24
CA ASP A 509 11.52 19.25 1.08
C ASP A 509 10.75 18.11 1.75
N GLN A 510 11.46 17.02 1.98
CA GLN A 510 10.92 15.80 2.54
C GLN A 510 10.59 15.93 4.02
N TYR A 511 11.27 16.81 4.76
CA TYR A 511 10.92 17.09 6.16
C TYR A 511 9.56 17.80 6.28
N SER A 512 9.28 18.74 5.37
CA SER A 512 7.98 19.40 5.24
C SER A 512 6.86 18.41 4.93
N TYR A 513 6.96 17.64 3.84
CA TYR A 513 5.84 16.77 3.45
C TYR A 513 5.62 15.59 4.42
N MET A 514 6.68 15.06 5.05
CA MET A 514 6.53 14.03 6.09
C MET A 514 5.85 14.58 7.36
N ARG A 515 6.05 15.86 7.69
CA ARG A 515 5.30 16.53 8.75
C ARG A 515 3.82 16.70 8.36
N THR A 516 3.53 17.10 7.13
CA THR A 516 2.15 17.20 6.62
C THR A 516 1.41 15.85 6.65
N ILE A 517 2.09 14.77 6.27
CA ILE A 517 1.59 13.39 6.43
C ILE A 517 1.28 13.08 7.91
N GLY A 518 2.20 13.43 8.83
CA GLY A 518 2.00 13.27 10.27
C GLY A 518 0.79 14.05 10.80
N ARG A 519 0.54 15.26 10.28
CA ARG A 519 -0.63 16.09 10.62
C ARG A 519 -1.94 15.38 10.32
N PHE A 520 -2.05 14.68 9.19
CA PHE A 520 -3.23 13.88 8.85
C PHE A 520 -3.32 12.59 9.66
N LEU A 521 -2.26 11.76 9.62
CA LEU A 521 -2.29 10.40 10.17
C LEU A 521 -2.50 10.36 11.69
N LEU A 522 -2.09 11.40 12.41
CA LEU A 522 -2.17 11.49 13.87
C LEU A 522 -3.14 12.58 14.35
N ALA A 523 -4.01 13.09 13.47
CA ALA A 523 -4.97 14.17 13.73
C ALA A 523 -5.95 13.85 14.88
N ASP A 524 -6.32 12.59 15.05
CA ASP A 524 -7.18 12.16 16.15
C ASP A 524 -6.41 11.87 17.44
N HIS A 525 -5.09 12.10 17.45
CA HIS A 525 -4.14 11.75 18.50
C HIS A 525 -4.22 10.26 18.89
N SER A 526 -4.36 9.40 17.88
CA SER A 526 -4.42 7.94 17.99
C SER A 526 -5.58 7.39 18.83
N ARG A 527 -6.62 8.20 19.10
CA ARG A 527 -7.78 7.80 19.91
C ARG A 527 -8.54 6.61 19.32
N HIS A 528 -8.69 6.55 18.00
CA HIS A 528 -9.30 5.41 17.32
C HIS A 528 -8.45 4.14 17.45
N PHE A 529 -7.12 4.25 17.26
CA PHE A 529 -6.22 3.11 17.47
C PHE A 529 -6.25 2.62 18.93
N ASN A 530 -6.18 3.51 19.92
CA ASN A 530 -6.27 3.16 21.35
C ASN A 530 -7.59 2.44 21.69
N LYS A 531 -8.72 2.89 21.11
CA LYS A 531 -10.01 2.22 21.24
C LYS A 531 -9.99 0.81 20.62
N SER A 532 -9.42 0.66 19.43
CA SER A 532 -9.29 -0.64 18.75
C SER A 532 -8.38 -1.60 19.52
N TRP A 533 -7.25 -1.12 20.06
CA TRP A 533 -6.30 -1.92 20.83
C TRP A 533 -6.75 -2.32 22.24
N LYS A 534 -7.71 -1.63 22.87
CA LYS A 534 -8.12 -1.87 24.28
C LYS A 534 -8.48 -3.35 24.57
N GLY A 535 -7.61 -4.10 25.24
CA GLY A 535 -7.82 -5.54 25.55
C GLY A 535 -7.44 -6.52 24.43
N GLU A 536 -6.93 -6.04 23.29
CA GLU A 536 -6.24 -6.88 22.30
C GLU A 536 -4.83 -7.24 22.79
N ARG A 537 -4.28 -8.34 22.28
CA ARG A 537 -2.81 -8.53 22.33
C ARG A 537 -2.16 -7.60 21.30
N ILE A 538 -0.96 -7.11 21.58
CA ILE A 538 -0.24 -6.16 20.70
C ILE A 538 0.86 -6.89 19.94
N ALA A 539 0.88 -6.74 18.61
CA ALA A 539 1.88 -7.33 17.74
C ALA A 539 3.21 -6.54 17.77
N LYS A 540 4.34 -7.20 17.49
CA LYS A 540 5.68 -6.59 17.61
C LYS A 540 5.86 -5.44 16.62
N SER A 541 5.37 -5.56 15.39
CA SER A 541 5.50 -4.52 14.36
C SER A 541 4.68 -3.24 14.62
N VAL A 542 3.78 -3.22 15.61
CA VAL A 542 3.03 -2.03 16.03
C VAL A 542 3.27 -1.64 17.49
N ALA A 543 4.10 -2.38 18.24
CA ALA A 543 4.32 -2.15 19.67
C ALA A 543 4.83 -0.73 19.99
N LEU A 544 5.76 -0.19 19.19
CA LEU A 544 6.26 1.19 19.37
C LEU A 544 5.17 2.24 19.11
N ALA A 545 4.32 2.01 18.10
CA ALA A 545 3.19 2.89 17.79
C ALA A 545 2.11 2.84 18.89
N TYR A 546 1.84 1.64 19.45
CA TYR A 546 0.96 1.45 20.60
C TYR A 546 1.48 2.16 21.84
N LEU A 547 2.76 2.03 22.19
CA LEU A 547 3.32 2.72 23.36
C LEU A 547 3.29 4.24 23.17
N GLY A 548 3.65 4.73 21.97
CA GLY A 548 3.62 6.15 21.63
C GLY A 548 2.21 6.77 21.65
N SER A 549 1.17 6.01 21.31
CA SER A 549 -0.21 6.52 21.24
C SER A 549 -0.86 6.82 22.58
N TRP A 550 -0.30 6.36 23.70
CA TRP A 550 -0.75 6.73 25.05
C TRP A 550 0.02 7.93 25.64
N ILE A 551 1.10 8.37 25.00
CA ILE A 551 1.89 9.53 25.45
C ILE A 551 1.13 10.83 25.12
N PRO A 552 0.91 11.75 26.09
CA PRO A 552 0.27 13.04 25.83
C PRO A 552 1.01 13.86 24.77
N VAL A 553 0.29 14.57 23.90
CA VAL A 553 0.85 15.31 22.75
C VAL A 553 1.92 16.33 23.16
N SER A 554 1.78 17.00 24.31
CA SER A 554 2.79 17.92 24.85
C SER A 554 4.12 17.20 25.16
N LEU A 555 4.05 16.01 25.76
CA LEU A 555 5.20 15.16 26.04
C LEU A 555 5.80 14.57 24.75
N GLN A 556 4.98 14.19 23.77
CA GLN A 556 5.48 13.79 22.45
C GLN A 556 6.27 14.93 21.77
N LYS A 557 5.77 16.17 21.81
CA LYS A 557 6.48 17.35 21.26
C LYS A 557 7.82 17.60 21.97
N MET A 558 7.87 17.41 23.29
CA MET A 558 9.11 17.47 24.07
C MET A 558 10.12 16.39 23.65
N ILE A 559 9.66 15.14 23.50
CA ILE A 559 10.49 14.02 23.02
C ILE A 559 11.00 14.30 21.60
N GLY A 560 10.14 14.75 20.68
CA GLY A 560 10.53 15.12 19.32
C GLY A 560 11.61 16.21 19.28
N SER A 561 11.49 17.24 20.13
CA SER A 561 12.52 18.29 20.28
C SER A 561 13.86 17.71 20.75
N MET A 562 13.83 16.82 21.74
CA MET A 562 15.02 16.11 22.23
C MET A 562 15.66 15.22 21.14
N MET A 563 14.85 14.46 20.38
CA MET A 563 15.32 13.61 19.27
C MET A 563 15.92 14.41 18.11
N ASN A 564 15.53 15.68 17.92
CA ASN A 564 16.13 16.57 16.93
C ASN A 564 17.45 17.22 17.43
N CYS A 565 17.81 17.06 18.70
CA CYS A 565 18.97 17.69 19.31
C CYS A 565 20.15 16.71 19.48
N ARG A 566 21.31 17.02 18.87
CA ARG A 566 22.52 16.18 18.93
C ARG A 566 23.13 16.04 20.34
N ILE A 567 22.71 16.85 21.31
CA ILE A 567 23.11 16.74 22.73
C ILE A 567 22.61 15.43 23.36
N PHE A 568 21.57 14.80 22.79
CA PHE A 568 20.99 13.53 23.27
C PHE A 568 21.26 12.39 22.27
N PRO A 569 22.53 11.97 22.07
CA PRO A 569 22.90 11.05 20.98
C PRO A 569 22.19 9.69 21.03
N PHE A 570 21.80 9.23 22.23
CA PHE A 570 21.06 7.97 22.41
C PHE A 570 19.60 8.02 21.92
N LEU A 571 19.02 9.22 21.74
CA LEU A 571 17.69 9.43 21.15
C LEU A 571 17.73 10.18 19.81
N TYR A 572 18.90 10.66 19.39
CA TYR A 572 19.03 11.49 18.20
C TYR A 572 18.55 10.77 16.93
N SER A 573 17.46 11.27 16.37
CA SER A 573 16.97 10.95 15.04
C SER A 573 16.12 12.10 14.54
N LYS A 574 16.75 12.99 13.76
CA LYS A 574 16.07 14.12 13.11
C LYS A 574 14.91 13.62 12.25
N ARG A 575 15.12 12.50 11.57
CA ARG A 575 14.13 11.83 10.70
C ARG A 575 12.92 11.36 11.49
N THR A 576 13.14 10.61 12.57
CA THR A 576 12.04 10.08 13.38
C THR A 576 11.28 11.17 14.15
N SER A 577 11.96 12.26 14.53
CA SER A 577 11.36 13.38 15.25
C SER A 577 10.15 14.02 14.56
N VAL A 578 10.04 13.95 13.23
CA VAL A 578 8.97 14.68 12.49
C VAL A 578 7.57 14.12 12.72
N LEU A 579 7.45 12.90 13.25
CA LEU A 579 6.16 12.26 13.56
C LEU A 579 5.71 12.51 15.01
N PHE A 580 6.63 12.85 15.91
CA PHE A 580 6.34 12.97 17.34
C PHE A 580 5.55 14.25 17.64
N GLY A 581 4.30 14.08 18.09
CA GLY A 581 3.38 15.21 18.33
C GLY A 581 2.98 15.95 17.05
N ALA A 582 3.11 15.32 15.88
CA ALA A 582 2.89 15.94 14.57
C ALA A 582 1.42 16.04 14.17
N GLY A 583 0.53 15.27 14.81
CA GLY A 583 -0.91 15.26 14.52
C GLY A 583 -1.54 16.65 14.68
N ALA A 584 -2.39 17.03 13.71
CA ALA A 584 -3.16 18.27 13.76
C ALA A 584 -4.01 18.32 15.03
N CYS A 585 -3.97 19.43 15.78
CA CYS A 585 -4.68 19.58 17.05
C CYS A 585 -6.06 20.25 16.91
N SER A 586 -6.36 20.83 15.74
CA SER A 586 -7.62 21.54 15.47
C SER A 586 -8.08 21.35 14.02
N SER A 587 -9.31 21.77 13.70
CA SER A 587 -9.79 21.85 12.31
C SER A 587 -8.99 22.86 11.48
N THR A 588 -8.52 23.94 12.09
CA THR A 588 -7.62 24.92 11.44
C THR A 588 -6.29 24.26 11.09
N ASP A 589 -5.68 23.52 12.02
CA ASP A 589 -4.45 22.77 11.79
C ASP A 589 -4.59 21.75 10.64
N LEU A 590 -5.79 21.18 10.45
CA LEU A 590 -6.11 20.27 9.36
C LEU A 590 -6.29 20.99 8.02
N TRP A 591 -6.92 22.17 8.01
CA TRP A 591 -7.05 22.99 6.79
C TRP A 591 -5.70 23.55 6.35
N ASP A 592 -4.86 23.99 7.28
CA ASP A 592 -3.48 24.38 7.02
C ASP A 592 -2.67 23.21 6.44
N ALA A 593 -2.82 21.99 6.99
CA ALA A 593 -2.19 20.79 6.46
C ALA A 593 -2.65 20.48 5.02
N GLN A 594 -3.93 20.73 4.69
CA GLN A 594 -4.43 20.63 3.32
C GLN A 594 -3.83 21.69 2.41
N GLY A 595 -3.66 22.93 2.88
CA GLY A 595 -2.92 23.96 2.17
C GLY A 595 -1.46 23.56 1.93
N ASP A 596 -0.80 22.93 2.89
CA ASP A 596 0.58 22.44 2.74
C ASP A 596 0.66 21.26 1.76
N LYS A 597 -0.34 20.36 1.73
CA LYS A 597 -0.47 19.31 0.69
C LYS A 597 -0.63 19.93 -0.70
N VAL A 598 -1.44 20.97 -0.85
CA VAL A 598 -1.63 21.68 -2.13
C VAL A 598 -0.30 22.27 -2.60
N LYS A 599 0.42 23.01 -1.74
CA LYS A 599 1.75 23.58 -2.08
C LYS A 599 2.76 22.52 -2.54
N VAL A 600 2.82 21.36 -1.86
CA VAL A 600 3.71 20.24 -2.25
C VAL A 600 3.30 19.66 -3.61
N THR A 601 2.00 19.59 -3.89
CA THR A 601 1.47 19.14 -5.20
C THR A 601 1.79 20.15 -6.31
N GLU A 602 1.60 21.45 -6.04
CA GLU A 602 1.93 22.55 -6.96
C GLU A 602 3.42 22.55 -7.32
N GLN A 603 4.32 22.47 -6.33
CA GLN A 603 5.77 22.41 -6.57
C GLN A 603 6.19 21.18 -7.42
N ILE A 604 5.56 20.03 -7.19
CA ILE A 604 5.79 18.83 -8.03
C ILE A 604 5.29 19.07 -9.45
N LEU A 605 4.10 19.67 -9.63
CA LEU A 605 3.53 19.97 -10.95
C LEU A 605 4.32 21.04 -11.71
N GLU A 606 4.82 22.07 -11.03
CA GLU A 606 5.70 23.09 -11.61
C GLU A 606 6.97 22.46 -12.18
N GLU A 607 7.67 21.63 -11.41
CA GLU A 607 8.86 20.92 -11.85
C GLU A 607 8.55 19.91 -12.97
N TRP A 608 7.43 19.19 -12.87
CA TRP A 608 6.95 18.24 -13.88
C TRP A 608 6.67 18.92 -15.22
N ASN A 609 6.03 20.09 -15.19
CA ASN A 609 5.71 20.89 -16.38
C ASN A 609 6.96 21.57 -16.94
N ARG A 610 7.84 22.13 -16.09
CA ARG A 610 9.12 22.73 -16.48
C ARG A 610 10.01 21.74 -17.23
N LEU A 611 10.00 20.47 -16.80
CA LEU A 611 10.71 19.38 -17.44
C LEU A 611 9.90 18.65 -18.53
N ASN A 612 8.63 19.00 -18.75
CA ASN A 612 7.72 18.35 -19.70
C ASN A 612 7.71 16.81 -19.58
N LEU A 613 7.45 16.30 -18.37
CA LEU A 613 7.53 14.87 -18.08
C LEU A 613 6.25 14.10 -18.45
N ASN A 614 6.41 12.82 -18.80
CA ASN A 614 5.31 11.86 -18.89
C ASN A 614 5.29 10.92 -17.67
N ALA A 615 6.45 10.65 -17.08
CA ALA A 615 6.60 9.79 -15.91
C ALA A 615 7.81 10.20 -15.06
N VAL A 616 7.92 9.66 -13.84
CA VAL A 616 9.12 9.72 -12.99
C VAL A 616 9.49 8.30 -12.56
N ILE A 617 10.78 7.97 -12.54
CA ILE A 617 11.32 6.73 -11.96
C ILE A 617 12.24 7.02 -10.77
N CYS A 618 12.15 6.18 -9.74
CA CYS A 618 12.84 6.41 -8.46
C CYS A 618 12.97 5.13 -7.62
N PRO A 619 13.76 5.14 -6.53
CA PRO A 619 13.64 4.13 -5.50
C PRO A 619 12.22 4.12 -4.92
N LEU A 620 11.71 2.93 -4.60
CA LEU A 620 10.47 2.78 -3.85
C LEU A 620 10.69 2.87 -2.33
N PHE A 621 11.85 2.42 -1.89
CA PHE A 621 12.23 2.27 -0.49
C PHE A 621 13.75 2.47 -0.40
N PRO A 622 14.30 3.00 0.70
CA PRO A 622 15.73 3.25 0.81
C PRO A 622 16.59 1.98 0.79
N PHE A 623 16.02 0.79 1.00
CA PHE A 623 16.75 -0.48 1.05
C PHE A 623 15.92 -1.69 0.56
N PRO A 624 16.56 -2.83 0.24
CA PRO A 624 15.93 -4.16 0.09
C PRO A 624 15.19 -4.63 1.37
N ALA A 625 14.58 -5.82 1.34
CA ALA A 625 13.86 -6.37 2.49
C ALA A 625 14.75 -6.50 3.76
N PRO A 626 14.43 -5.82 4.89
CA PRO A 626 15.19 -5.93 6.14
C PRO A 626 14.77 -7.19 6.95
N PRO A 627 15.47 -7.52 8.05
CA PRO A 627 15.02 -8.51 9.03
C PRO A 627 13.58 -8.29 9.49
N VAL A 628 12.85 -9.39 9.74
CA VAL A 628 11.39 -9.39 9.97
C VAL A 628 10.91 -8.49 11.12
N ASN A 629 11.76 -8.26 12.13
CA ASN A 629 11.47 -7.45 13.31
C ASN A 629 11.74 -5.93 13.13
N LEU A 630 12.46 -5.52 12.08
CA LEU A 630 12.87 -4.13 11.89
C LEU A 630 11.76 -3.14 11.48
N PRO A 631 10.73 -3.50 10.68
CA PRO A 631 9.75 -2.55 10.14
C PRO A 631 9.07 -1.63 11.16
N GLY A 632 8.67 -2.16 12.33
CA GLY A 632 8.01 -1.39 13.38
C GLY A 632 8.90 -0.33 14.06
N LEU A 633 10.22 -0.39 13.83
CA LEU A 633 11.22 0.50 14.42
C LEU A 633 11.69 1.60 13.44
N LEU A 634 11.38 1.47 12.14
CA LEU A 634 11.77 2.42 11.08
C LEU A 634 10.55 3.02 10.34
N PRO A 635 9.51 3.52 11.03
CA PRO A 635 8.26 3.97 10.41
C PRO A 635 8.41 5.12 9.41
N THR A 636 9.56 5.79 9.37
CA THR A 636 9.88 6.90 8.46
C THR A 636 10.58 6.49 7.16
N ALA A 637 11.03 5.24 7.01
CA ALA A 637 11.70 4.74 5.80
C ALA A 637 10.78 4.72 4.55
N VAL A 638 9.46 4.74 4.76
CA VAL A 638 8.41 4.82 3.73
C VAL A 638 8.39 6.12 2.91
N VAL A 639 9.25 7.10 3.21
CA VAL A 639 9.28 8.46 2.61
C VAL A 639 9.20 8.50 1.08
N TYR A 640 9.81 7.53 0.39
CA TYR A 640 9.82 7.38 -1.07
C TYR A 640 8.47 6.92 -1.64
N ALA A 641 7.70 6.15 -0.86
CA ALA A 641 6.39 5.66 -1.26
C ALA A 641 5.27 6.65 -0.90
N MET A 642 5.36 7.27 0.28
CA MET A 642 4.29 8.11 0.84
C MET A 642 4.04 9.41 0.08
N ILE A 643 5.07 10.03 -0.51
CA ILE A 643 4.89 11.28 -1.26
C ILE A 643 3.83 11.13 -2.36
N TRP A 644 3.80 9.99 -3.05
CA TRP A 644 2.82 9.70 -4.11
C TRP A 644 1.42 9.33 -3.60
N ASN A 645 1.27 9.02 -2.31
CA ASN A 645 -0.05 8.99 -1.64
C ASN A 645 -0.50 10.40 -1.24
N LEU A 646 0.43 11.23 -0.76
CA LEU A 646 0.14 12.60 -0.35
C LEU A 646 -0.38 13.43 -1.52
N VAL A 647 0.30 13.40 -2.67
CA VAL A 647 -0.13 14.16 -3.88
C VAL A 647 -1.10 13.39 -4.78
N ASP A 648 -1.44 12.15 -4.42
CA ASP A 648 -2.31 11.23 -5.18
C ASP A 648 -1.91 11.01 -6.65
N PHE A 649 -0.65 10.66 -6.88
CA PHE A 649 -0.16 10.27 -8.21
C PHE A 649 -0.14 8.74 -8.32
N PRO A 650 -0.57 8.13 -9.43
CA PRO A 650 -0.47 6.69 -9.62
C PRO A 650 0.99 6.24 -9.61
N ALA A 651 1.28 5.18 -8.86
CA ALA A 651 2.63 4.68 -8.62
C ALA A 651 2.68 3.15 -8.75
N GLY A 652 3.47 2.67 -9.68
CA GLY A 652 3.73 1.26 -9.95
C GLY A 652 5.06 0.79 -9.39
N MET A 653 5.23 -0.52 -9.27
CA MET A 653 6.45 -1.15 -8.78
C MET A 653 6.88 -2.32 -9.67
N VAL A 654 8.16 -2.37 -10.03
CA VAL A 654 8.77 -3.41 -10.89
C VAL A 654 10.01 -4.01 -10.20
N PRO A 655 10.12 -5.34 -10.03
CA PRO A 655 11.37 -5.95 -9.60
C PRO A 655 12.45 -5.78 -10.68
N PHE A 656 13.68 -5.42 -10.33
CA PHE A 656 14.69 -5.03 -11.33
C PHE A 656 16.14 -5.43 -11.00
N GLY A 657 16.46 -5.59 -9.72
CA GLY A 657 17.77 -6.02 -9.25
C GLY A 657 17.71 -6.77 -7.94
N ARG A 658 18.89 -7.05 -7.37
CA ARG A 658 19.07 -7.67 -6.07
C ARG A 658 20.25 -7.03 -5.36
N GLU A 659 20.22 -7.05 -4.04
CA GLU A 659 21.34 -6.60 -3.21
C GLU A 659 22.55 -7.54 -3.35
N SER A 660 23.69 -7.03 -3.78
CA SER A 660 24.95 -7.77 -3.87
C SER A 660 25.81 -7.66 -2.63
N GLY A 661 25.53 -6.69 -1.75
CA GLY A 661 26.32 -6.40 -0.55
C GLY A 661 27.53 -5.48 -0.80
N LYS A 662 27.82 -5.11 -2.04
CA LYS A 662 28.98 -4.25 -2.39
C LYS A 662 28.87 -2.85 -1.77
N ASN A 663 27.69 -2.25 -1.83
CA ASN A 663 27.46 -0.87 -1.41
C ASN A 663 26.86 -0.76 0.00
N ILE A 664 26.93 -1.82 0.82
CA ILE A 664 26.17 -1.94 2.07
C ILE A 664 26.62 -0.99 3.19
N ASP A 665 27.88 -0.53 3.12
CA ASP A 665 28.48 0.39 4.08
C ASP A 665 28.74 1.80 3.49
N SER A 666 28.32 2.06 2.23
CA SER A 666 28.70 3.23 1.41
C SER A 666 28.13 4.59 1.83
N TYR A 667 27.33 4.64 2.89
CA TYR A 667 26.62 5.83 3.33
C TYR A 667 26.94 6.21 4.79
N ASP A 668 26.89 7.51 5.06
CA ASP A 668 26.95 8.08 6.40
C ASP A 668 25.61 7.86 7.14
N ASP A 669 25.68 7.55 8.43
CA ASP A 669 24.50 7.50 9.30
C ASP A 669 24.18 8.83 9.96
N GLU A 670 25.03 9.86 9.80
CA GLU A 670 24.90 11.23 10.33
C GLU A 670 24.81 11.31 11.87
N GLY A 671 25.08 10.21 12.56
CA GLY A 671 24.77 9.98 13.96
C GLY A 671 23.30 9.62 14.23
N ASP A 672 22.42 9.59 13.23
CA ASP A 672 20.97 9.36 13.33
C ASP A 672 20.65 7.88 13.61
N ASN A 673 19.95 7.61 14.71
CA ASN A 673 19.67 6.24 15.15
C ASN A 673 18.76 5.46 14.19
N ALA A 674 17.96 6.12 13.35
CA ALA A 674 17.19 5.44 12.30
C ALA A 674 18.13 4.92 11.18
N LEU A 675 19.13 5.71 10.78
CA LEU A 675 20.09 5.31 9.76
C LEU A 675 21.04 4.21 10.27
N LYS A 676 21.51 4.31 11.52
CA LYS A 676 22.29 3.25 12.19
C LYS A 676 21.54 1.92 12.26
N MET A 677 20.26 1.97 12.62
CA MET A 677 19.42 0.77 12.72
C MET A 677 19.15 0.15 11.35
N ALA A 678 18.92 0.96 10.31
CA ALA A 678 18.89 0.49 8.94
C ALA A 678 20.23 -0.17 8.53
N LYS A 679 21.37 0.48 8.83
CA LYS A 679 22.73 -0.02 8.53
C LYS A 679 23.07 -1.35 9.19
N LYS A 680 22.55 -1.60 10.40
CA LYS A 680 22.65 -2.92 11.02
C LYS A 680 21.77 -3.96 10.30
N GLY A 681 20.53 -3.61 9.99
CA GLY A 681 19.55 -4.55 9.41
C GLY A 681 19.87 -4.98 7.98
N ILE A 682 20.29 -4.05 7.12
CA ILE A 682 20.48 -4.32 5.68
C ILE A 682 21.56 -5.38 5.42
N LYS A 683 22.50 -5.59 6.35
CA LYS A 683 23.54 -6.63 6.24
C LYS A 683 23.00 -8.06 6.12
N GLU A 684 21.75 -8.28 6.51
CA GLU A 684 21.05 -9.56 6.33
C GLU A 684 20.29 -9.67 4.98
N SER A 685 20.20 -8.58 4.22
CA SER A 685 19.40 -8.44 2.99
C SER A 685 20.12 -8.86 1.71
N ILE A 686 21.34 -9.40 1.78
CA ILE A 686 22.09 -9.84 0.59
C ILE A 686 21.29 -10.88 -0.21
N GLY A 687 21.20 -10.69 -1.52
CA GLY A 687 20.40 -11.48 -2.45
C GLY A 687 18.91 -11.13 -2.50
N ALA A 688 18.41 -10.30 -1.58
CA ALA A 688 17.01 -9.88 -1.55
C ALA A 688 16.68 -8.98 -2.76
N PRO A 689 15.43 -9.02 -3.27
CA PRO A 689 14.99 -8.18 -4.37
C PRO A 689 15.12 -6.67 -4.09
N ILE A 690 15.44 -5.93 -5.15
CA ILE A 690 15.34 -4.48 -5.24
C ILE A 690 14.57 -4.19 -6.53
N GLY A 691 13.61 -3.27 -6.48
CA GLY A 691 12.94 -2.80 -7.69
C GLY A 691 12.79 -1.29 -7.75
N VAL A 692 12.11 -0.86 -8.81
CA VAL A 692 12.02 0.54 -9.24
C VAL A 692 10.57 0.97 -9.22
N GLN A 693 10.32 2.12 -8.61
CA GLN A 693 9.02 2.78 -8.60
C GLN A 693 8.86 3.65 -9.85
N VAL A 694 7.71 3.51 -10.51
CA VAL A 694 7.31 4.26 -11.70
C VAL A 694 6.10 5.10 -11.34
N VAL A 695 6.07 6.39 -11.69
CA VAL A 695 5.00 7.32 -11.34
C VAL A 695 4.56 8.10 -12.57
N SER A 696 3.27 8.44 -12.68
CA SER A 696 2.75 9.37 -13.68
C SER A 696 1.76 10.35 -13.03
N LEU A 697 1.16 11.24 -13.81
CA LEU A 697 0.13 12.16 -13.35
C LEU A 697 -1.18 11.43 -12.99
N PRO A 698 -2.09 12.05 -12.20
CA PRO A 698 -3.39 11.48 -11.88
C PRO A 698 -4.16 10.98 -13.12
N PHE A 699 -4.81 9.82 -12.97
CA PHE A 699 -5.54 9.10 -14.02
C PHE A 699 -4.70 8.73 -15.27
N LYS A 700 -3.38 8.55 -15.11
CA LYS A 700 -2.45 8.05 -16.15
C LYS A 700 -1.81 6.70 -15.77
N GLU A 701 -2.57 5.80 -15.14
CA GLU A 701 -2.12 4.44 -14.83
C GLU A 701 -1.62 3.69 -16.08
N GLU A 702 -2.18 3.97 -17.25
CA GLU A 702 -1.77 3.44 -18.55
C GLU A 702 -0.30 3.78 -18.87
N VAL A 703 0.18 4.98 -18.52
CA VAL A 703 1.58 5.40 -18.71
C VAL A 703 2.49 4.67 -17.72
N VAL A 704 2.05 4.55 -16.47
CA VAL A 704 2.78 3.81 -15.42
C VAL A 704 2.97 2.36 -15.86
N LEU A 705 1.88 1.67 -16.20
CA LEU A 705 1.88 0.27 -16.62
C LEU A 705 2.69 0.05 -17.92
N ARG A 706 2.62 0.98 -18.89
CA ARG A 706 3.46 0.95 -20.08
C ARG A 706 4.96 0.94 -19.73
N VAL A 707 5.42 1.92 -18.94
CA VAL A 707 6.83 2.01 -18.53
C VAL A 707 7.24 0.80 -17.68
N MET A 708 6.34 0.27 -16.86
CA MET A 708 6.59 -0.97 -16.11
C MET A 708 6.83 -2.18 -17.04
N CYS A 709 6.02 -2.35 -18.10
CA CYS A 709 6.21 -3.41 -19.10
C CYS A 709 7.39 -3.14 -20.06
N GLU A 710 7.83 -1.90 -20.22
CA GLU A 710 9.09 -1.57 -20.90
C GLU A 710 10.31 -1.99 -20.05
N LEU A 711 10.28 -1.75 -18.74
CA LEU A 711 11.31 -2.21 -17.78
C LEU A 711 11.32 -3.73 -17.57
N GLU A 712 10.16 -4.40 -17.63
CA GLU A 712 10.02 -5.87 -17.49
C GLU A 712 10.98 -6.64 -18.41
N LYS A 713 11.24 -6.11 -19.61
CA LYS A 713 12.14 -6.70 -20.63
C LYS A 713 13.61 -6.79 -20.19
N PHE A 714 14.02 -5.98 -19.22
CA PHE A 714 15.38 -5.93 -18.66
C PHE A 714 15.46 -6.49 -17.24
N SER A 715 14.31 -6.88 -16.67
CA SER A 715 14.26 -7.48 -15.33
C SER A 715 14.91 -8.87 -15.32
N TYR A 716 15.39 -9.30 -14.15
CA TYR A 716 15.90 -10.65 -13.99
C TYR A 716 14.74 -11.65 -14.04
N LYS A 717 14.94 -12.78 -14.73
CA LYS A 717 13.97 -13.88 -14.71
C LYS A 717 13.93 -14.49 -13.30
N HIS A 718 12.72 -14.78 -12.83
CA HIS A 718 12.41 -15.24 -11.47
C HIS A 718 12.50 -16.76 -11.31
#